data_AF-A0A830ZYR1-F1
#
_entry.id   AF-A0A830ZYR1-F1
#
_cell.length_a   1.000
_cell.length_b   1.000
_cell.length_c   1.000
_cell.angle_alpha   90.00
_cell.angle_beta   90.00
_cell.angle_gamma   90.00
#
_symmetry.space_group_name_H-M   'P 1'
#
loop_
_entity.id
_entity.type
_entity.pdbx_description
1 polymer ?
#
loop_
_entity_poly.entity_id
_entity_poly.type
_entity_poly.pdbx_seq_one_letter_code
_entity_poly.pdbx_strand_id
1 'polypeptide(L)'
;MAAIPLPNDILRAWQRVEFFQPYTLEKKDKSLLIPLKKLQQSGDKVLPWLSAELRQQYEIPPKSSYNLHLGLFEKSIASTMSLSILGQNDGHDVDECEQRLNQEGTTCFAKVQLNAEGVPALDKLSVSSLPWALGHLQKQQLQQLESHVFSAACKRLTDTLSHFRSTLKPAQEKGHGILRTVDILTLLTTHLVEWAGYEPSWQYAIQIDWFTGNNGSTETACENEGEIEDVLNESDKAFTLPILNSFFFEDIERAIISLQQKNRCETLKAYLCESAPRNADLYSQDGLASVIDQLHPKKMPQGRWPAEPGHTMSLMQQFAINTAVDELADGGILSVNGPPGTGKTTLLRDLVAHNIVERAKVLSRFAEVTDTLDSDGFIVQALTGYEMVMASSNNAAVENISKELPQIKSLADEFRSVDYLAPTANQIAAASRPKREHKRDKNGEGKERDYHLFRPLEEKSHCWGLISVALGKKANRTRFAQRLLIDEHHLRKTRAETSRHADENFLSLWRWKSNHNATPFANAKKHFIACQKKTAELQQQLEILANLLAKQPDGALNALSSKLEQTEQSCETYRNRLRKITEEQDLLEKQIRYAAQQQKIIEKESPGWLAHLINRKQVKAYQEARLKAQHDLLTLTGLLVQKTQRATELRKQLDDIKAKKSALQQDIEKTTRQQADDSVAMMRLKEKFPHITFPDADKRIDDKELQRTAFWQDTEINRQRSRLFIAAMELHQAWLYEALSISSFRKNIRDLSHFLSTPHTESTPLRWWQTLFMFVPVISTTFASVGRMFHGVKGEELGWLMIDEAGQASPQQAVGAIWRARRVLVVGDPLQIEPVFTTSPVLVKHLCRNTLHQHAEDWDPGRTSVQQVTDRINPWGCKLKVMNHDVWIGIPLWVHRRCIEPMFTLANKMAYDNRMIHGFTSDKISSQRVNGVVDNHWLAATGGLKEKQYRDSHGKSLLNLLNRLLSENVPLHSIYIITPFKAVKTALSALLEQRDLKVWRQYSPLIKHKEIAQWLKSCVGTVHTFQGKENEIVILVLGCDEHDDGGAKWASSKPNLLNVALTRAKKHFFVIGDPSVWQSLPGFSDVARTLPIRTTGSMGEDMTKDVKGYSHSNMENIMSD
;
A
#
# COMPACT_ATOMS: atom_id res chain seq x y z
N MET A 1 -27.24 2.48 -26.76
CA MET A 1 -26.46 2.14 -25.55
C MET A 1 -25.01 2.10 -25.97
N ALA A 2 -24.19 2.97 -25.40
CA ALA A 2 -22.74 2.94 -25.53
C ALA A 2 -22.24 1.54 -25.14
N ALA A 3 -21.50 0.85 -26.00
CA ALA A 3 -20.85 -0.41 -25.62
C ALA A 3 -19.80 -0.10 -24.53
N ILE A 4 -19.90 -0.79 -23.40
CA ILE A 4 -18.89 -0.80 -22.33
C ILE A 4 -17.59 -1.35 -22.95
N PRO A 5 -16.42 -0.71 -22.73
CA PRO A 5 -15.17 -1.19 -23.33
C PRO A 5 -14.84 -2.57 -22.76
N LEU A 6 -14.50 -3.53 -23.62
CA LEU A 6 -14.12 -4.86 -23.14
C LEU A 6 -12.73 -4.77 -22.47
N PRO A 7 -12.46 -5.52 -21.39
CA PRO A 7 -11.13 -5.56 -20.75
C PRO A 7 -9.98 -5.81 -21.73
N ASN A 8 -10.21 -6.62 -22.77
CA ASN A 8 -9.24 -6.86 -23.83
C ASN A 8 -8.90 -5.61 -24.64
N ASP A 9 -9.87 -4.75 -24.93
CA ASP A 9 -9.67 -3.54 -25.72
C ASP A 9 -8.84 -2.50 -24.94
N ILE A 10 -9.07 -2.41 -23.62
CA ILE A 10 -8.28 -1.57 -22.71
C ILE A 10 -6.82 -2.02 -22.72
N LEU A 11 -6.58 -3.32 -22.50
CA LEU A 11 -5.22 -3.87 -22.52
C LEU A 11 -4.57 -3.72 -23.90
N ARG A 12 -5.32 -3.87 -25.00
CA ARG A 12 -4.82 -3.64 -26.36
C ARG A 12 -4.43 -2.18 -26.59
N ALA A 13 -5.22 -1.22 -26.11
CA ALA A 13 -4.87 0.20 -26.19
C ALA A 13 -3.56 0.48 -25.45
N TRP A 14 -3.40 -0.02 -24.23
CA TRP A 14 -2.17 0.12 -23.45
C TRP A 14 -0.98 -0.60 -24.07
N GLN A 15 -1.16 -1.80 -24.62
CA GLN A 15 -0.12 -2.53 -25.34
C GLN A 15 0.39 -1.74 -26.55
N ARG A 16 -0.51 -1.07 -27.29
CA ARG A 16 -0.14 -0.24 -28.45
C ARG A 16 0.73 0.95 -28.03
N VAL A 17 0.47 1.53 -26.87
CA VAL A 17 1.30 2.61 -26.29
C VAL A 17 2.71 2.10 -25.97
N GLU A 18 2.83 0.86 -25.45
CA GLU A 18 4.14 0.28 -25.11
C GLU A 18 5.09 0.10 -26.31
N PHE A 19 4.57 -0.03 -27.53
CA PHE A 19 5.41 -0.05 -28.75
C PHE A 19 6.19 1.26 -28.98
N PHE A 20 5.71 2.38 -28.45
CA PHE A 20 6.32 3.70 -28.60
C PHE A 20 7.18 4.12 -27.40
N GLN A 21 7.45 3.22 -26.48
CA GLN A 21 8.38 3.49 -25.37
C GLN A 21 9.82 3.60 -25.91
N PRO A 22 10.60 4.65 -25.61
CA PRO A 22 11.98 4.72 -26.06
C PRO A 22 12.92 3.90 -25.16
N TYR A 23 13.89 3.20 -25.76
CA TYR A 23 15.04 2.69 -25.01
C TYR A 23 15.94 3.86 -24.63
N THR A 24 16.26 4.01 -23.34
CA THR A 24 17.18 5.08 -22.91
C THR A 24 18.60 4.58 -22.96
N LEU A 25 19.37 5.10 -23.92
CA LEU A 25 20.80 4.84 -24.00
C LEU A 25 21.56 5.83 -23.10
N GLU A 26 22.18 5.32 -22.04
CA GLU A 26 23.04 6.13 -21.16
C GLU A 26 24.47 6.19 -21.70
N LYS A 27 25.09 7.37 -21.64
CA LYS A 27 26.51 7.54 -21.95
C LYS A 27 27.33 7.25 -20.70
N LYS A 28 28.06 6.14 -20.68
CA LYS A 28 28.88 5.70 -19.54
C LYS A 28 30.33 6.16 -19.69
N ASP A 29 31.09 6.15 -18.60
CA ASP A 29 32.55 6.41 -18.62
C ASP A 29 33.29 5.45 -19.56
N LYS A 30 32.77 4.22 -19.72
CA LYS A 30 33.26 3.18 -20.63
C LYS A 30 32.40 3.05 -21.90
N SER A 31 32.16 4.17 -22.57
CA SER A 31 31.39 4.19 -23.82
C SER A 31 32.04 5.04 -24.91
N LEU A 32 31.91 4.60 -26.16
CA LEU A 32 32.44 5.25 -27.36
C LEU A 32 31.32 5.48 -28.36
N LEU A 33 31.15 6.72 -28.83
CA LEU A 33 30.20 7.08 -29.88
C LEU A 33 30.92 7.26 -31.21
N ILE A 34 30.43 6.63 -32.27
CA ILE A 34 31.00 6.75 -33.61
C ILE A 34 30.00 7.42 -34.57
N PRO A 35 30.32 8.60 -35.13
CA PRO A 35 29.50 9.26 -36.14
C PRO A 35 29.35 8.43 -37.42
N LEU A 36 28.19 8.49 -38.07
CA LEU A 36 27.96 7.76 -39.33
C LEU A 36 28.96 8.17 -40.43
N LYS A 37 29.22 9.48 -40.57
CA LYS A 37 30.21 10.00 -41.53
C LYS A 37 31.62 9.42 -41.30
N LYS A 38 32.03 9.31 -40.03
CA LYS A 38 33.35 8.74 -39.68
C LYS A 38 33.43 7.27 -40.05
N LEU A 39 32.35 6.52 -39.81
CA LEU A 39 32.23 5.11 -40.16
C LEU A 39 32.29 4.90 -41.69
N GLN A 40 31.60 5.73 -42.46
CA GLN A 40 31.61 5.70 -43.94
C GLN A 40 32.98 6.07 -44.54
N GLN A 41 33.66 7.06 -43.99
CA GLN A 41 34.95 7.57 -44.52
C GLN A 41 36.15 6.69 -44.14
N SER A 42 36.13 6.10 -42.94
CA SER A 42 37.31 5.40 -42.40
C SER A 42 37.29 3.90 -42.69
N GLY A 43 36.14 3.32 -43.04
CA GLY A 43 35.99 1.89 -43.28
C GLY A 43 36.55 1.03 -42.13
N ASP A 44 37.14 -0.11 -42.47
CA ASP A 44 37.72 -1.06 -41.50
C ASP A 44 38.95 -0.51 -40.75
N LYS A 45 39.38 0.75 -40.95
CA LYS A 45 40.36 1.39 -40.06
C LYS A 45 39.78 1.70 -38.67
N VAL A 46 38.45 1.75 -38.55
CA VAL A 46 37.74 2.03 -37.29
C VAL A 46 37.22 0.75 -36.62
N LEU A 47 36.62 -0.19 -37.36
CA LEU A 47 36.12 -1.45 -36.80
C LEU A 47 36.52 -2.71 -37.58
N PRO A 48 37.56 -3.38 -37.05
CA PRO A 48 37.67 -4.82 -36.93
C PRO A 48 38.13 -5.15 -35.50
N TRP A 49 37.19 -5.47 -34.60
CA TRP A 49 37.43 -5.67 -33.15
C TRP A 49 38.21 -4.55 -32.43
N LEU A 50 37.99 -3.32 -32.93
CA LEU A 50 38.39 -2.01 -32.39
C LEU A 50 39.92 -1.75 -32.37
N SER A 51 40.33 -0.79 -33.21
CA SER A 51 41.74 -0.55 -33.59
C SER A 51 42.64 -0.05 -32.46
N ALA A 52 43.96 -0.24 -32.64
CA ALA A 52 44.99 0.09 -31.64
C ALA A 52 44.94 1.55 -31.16
N GLU A 53 44.68 2.49 -32.07
CA GLU A 53 44.55 3.92 -31.77
C GLU A 53 43.37 4.19 -30.81
N LEU A 54 42.21 3.59 -31.07
CA LEU A 54 41.03 3.76 -30.21
C LEU A 54 41.22 3.07 -28.85
N ARG A 55 41.89 1.92 -28.83
CA ARG A 55 42.21 1.23 -27.57
C ARG A 55 43.14 2.08 -26.69
N GLN A 56 44.13 2.73 -27.29
CA GLN A 56 45.04 3.62 -26.56
C GLN A 56 44.32 4.89 -26.10
N GLN A 57 43.52 5.52 -26.97
CA GLN A 57 42.82 6.77 -26.66
C GLN A 57 41.80 6.62 -25.52
N TYR A 58 41.10 5.49 -25.44
CA TYR A 58 40.04 5.24 -24.47
C TYR A 58 40.44 4.21 -23.39
N GLU A 59 41.74 3.89 -23.29
CA GLU A 59 42.31 2.96 -22.32
C GLU A 59 41.57 1.60 -22.25
N ILE A 60 41.19 1.07 -23.41
CA ILE A 60 40.37 -0.15 -23.51
C ILE A 60 41.25 -1.38 -23.32
N PRO A 61 40.95 -2.26 -22.34
CA PRO A 61 41.72 -3.47 -22.10
C PRO A 61 41.72 -4.45 -23.29
N PRO A 62 42.79 -5.23 -23.50
CA PRO A 62 42.92 -6.09 -24.68
C PRO A 62 41.93 -7.25 -24.75
N LYS A 63 41.40 -7.72 -23.60
CA LYS A 63 40.41 -8.81 -23.48
C LYS A 63 39.00 -8.28 -23.16
N SER A 64 38.63 -7.14 -23.72
CA SER A 64 37.30 -6.56 -23.50
C SER A 64 36.27 -7.17 -24.45
N SER A 65 35.10 -7.51 -23.93
CA SER A 65 33.89 -7.77 -24.72
C SER A 65 33.13 -6.45 -24.92
N TYR A 66 32.27 -6.41 -25.94
CA TYR A 66 31.60 -5.17 -26.35
C TYR A 66 30.08 -5.34 -26.43
N ASN A 67 29.34 -4.30 -26.06
CA ASN A 67 27.93 -4.15 -26.39
C ASN A 67 27.79 -3.05 -27.43
N LEU A 68 27.32 -3.42 -28.61
CA LEU A 68 27.14 -2.52 -29.74
C LEU A 68 25.67 -2.12 -29.84
N HIS A 69 25.39 -0.84 -29.62
CA HIS A 69 24.08 -0.24 -29.87
C HIS A 69 24.07 0.33 -31.29
N LEU A 70 23.16 -0.18 -32.11
CA LEU A 70 23.04 0.08 -33.54
C LEU A 70 21.92 1.07 -33.80
N GLY A 71 22.19 2.06 -34.66
CA GLY A 71 21.17 2.95 -35.21
C GLY A 71 20.70 3.93 -34.16
N LEU A 72 21.55 4.92 -33.87
CA LEU A 72 21.30 5.91 -32.83
C LEU A 72 20.51 7.11 -33.34
N PHE A 73 19.43 7.46 -32.64
CA PHE A 73 18.61 8.63 -32.96
C PHE A 73 18.03 9.28 -31.69
N GLU A 74 17.54 10.51 -31.81
CA GLU A 74 16.97 11.24 -30.66
C GLU A 74 15.62 10.67 -30.24
N LYS A 75 15.36 10.59 -28.93
CA LYS A 75 14.06 10.13 -28.41
C LYS A 75 12.91 11.09 -28.74
N SER A 76 13.23 12.37 -28.91
CA SER A 76 12.28 13.45 -29.28
C SER A 76 11.54 13.14 -30.58
N ILE A 77 12.11 12.32 -31.48
CA ILE A 77 11.58 12.05 -32.81
C ILE A 77 10.14 11.53 -32.78
N ALA A 78 9.79 10.68 -31.81
CA ALA A 78 8.45 10.13 -31.69
C ALA A 78 7.41 11.23 -31.44
N SER A 79 7.79 12.23 -30.65
CA SER A 79 6.93 13.38 -30.35
C SER A 79 6.84 14.31 -31.56
N THR A 80 7.96 14.63 -32.19
CA THR A 80 7.99 15.48 -33.39
C THR A 80 7.18 14.88 -34.54
N MET A 81 7.32 13.57 -34.81
CA MET A 81 6.54 12.87 -35.84
C MET A 81 5.06 12.78 -35.50
N SER A 82 4.72 12.53 -34.22
CA SER A 82 3.32 12.49 -33.80
C SER A 82 2.64 13.83 -34.03
N LEU A 83 3.31 14.94 -33.69
CA LEU A 83 2.79 16.29 -33.89
C LEU A 83 2.64 16.65 -35.38
N SER A 84 3.59 16.24 -36.23
CA SER A 84 3.52 16.55 -37.66
C SER A 84 2.44 15.76 -38.40
N ILE A 85 2.17 14.52 -37.98
CA ILE A 85 1.22 13.63 -38.64
C ILE A 85 -0.20 13.79 -38.09
N LEU A 86 -0.34 13.90 -36.76
CA LEU A 86 -1.63 13.86 -36.07
C LEU A 86 -2.15 15.26 -35.69
N GLY A 87 -1.32 16.30 -35.85
CA GLY A 87 -1.63 17.67 -35.47
C GLY A 87 -1.07 18.09 -34.10
N GLN A 88 -1.21 19.37 -33.80
CA GLN A 88 -0.77 19.98 -32.55
C GLN A 88 -1.70 19.66 -31.38
N ASN A 89 -1.20 19.83 -30.16
CA ASN A 89 -2.00 19.78 -28.93
C ASN A 89 -2.62 21.16 -28.66
N ASP A 90 -3.79 21.19 -28.01
CA ASP A 90 -4.35 22.41 -27.44
C ASP A 90 -3.38 22.97 -26.38
N GLY A 91 -3.20 24.29 -26.35
CA GLY A 91 -2.00 24.96 -25.78
C GLY A 91 -1.61 24.62 -24.34
N HIS A 92 -2.51 24.13 -23.50
CA HIS A 92 -2.22 23.76 -22.10
C HIS A 92 -1.51 22.39 -21.97
N ASP A 93 -1.71 21.49 -22.93
CA ASP A 93 -1.07 20.16 -22.93
C ASP A 93 0.42 20.26 -23.35
N VAL A 94 0.84 21.30 -24.10
CA VAL A 94 2.21 21.40 -24.67
C VAL A 94 3.29 21.58 -23.60
N ASP A 95 3.10 22.52 -22.66
CA ASP A 95 4.04 22.72 -21.55
C ASP A 95 4.04 21.52 -20.60
N GLU A 96 2.88 20.88 -20.41
CA GLU A 96 2.76 19.63 -19.64
C GLU A 96 3.54 18.48 -20.27
N CYS A 97 3.51 18.38 -21.61
CA CYS A 97 4.31 17.43 -22.37
C CYS A 97 5.80 17.70 -22.22
N GLU A 98 6.26 18.95 -22.44
CA GLU A 98 7.68 19.28 -22.40
C GLU A 98 8.30 18.95 -21.03
N GLN A 99 7.56 19.21 -19.94
CA GLN A 99 8.09 19.02 -18.59
C GLN A 99 7.96 17.58 -18.07
N ARG A 100 6.91 16.84 -18.46
CA ARG A 100 6.71 15.43 -18.04
C ARG A 100 7.45 14.43 -18.92
N LEU A 101 7.62 14.70 -20.21
CA LEU A 101 8.23 13.76 -21.14
C LEU A 101 9.74 13.71 -20.93
N ASN A 102 10.27 12.50 -20.79
CA ASN A 102 11.71 12.27 -20.85
C ASN A 102 12.17 12.16 -22.32
N GLN A 103 12.12 13.27 -23.06
CA GLN A 103 12.53 13.32 -24.48
C GLN A 103 14.03 13.49 -24.68
N GLU A 104 14.78 13.80 -23.62
CA GLU A 104 16.21 14.03 -23.69
C GLU A 104 17.00 12.71 -23.82
N GLY A 105 18.03 12.76 -24.65
CA GLY A 105 18.97 11.67 -24.88
C GLY A 105 18.68 10.86 -26.14
N THR A 106 19.41 9.75 -26.24
CA THR A 106 19.49 8.92 -27.44
C THR A 106 18.80 7.58 -27.21
N THR A 107 18.23 7.02 -28.28
CA THR A 107 17.71 5.65 -28.36
C THR A 107 18.40 4.92 -29.51
N CYS A 108 18.23 3.60 -29.59
CA CYS A 108 18.81 2.76 -30.65
C CYS A 108 17.76 1.87 -31.34
N PHE A 109 18.11 1.31 -32.49
CA PHE A 109 17.31 0.29 -33.19
C PHE A 109 17.51 -1.09 -32.59
N ALA A 110 18.76 -1.46 -32.34
CA ALA A 110 19.11 -2.79 -31.89
C ALA A 110 20.36 -2.76 -31.01
N LYS A 111 20.53 -3.81 -30.23
CA LYS A 111 21.72 -4.03 -29.41
C LYS A 111 22.23 -5.44 -29.66
N VAL A 112 23.55 -5.57 -29.88
CA VAL A 112 24.22 -6.85 -30.11
C VAL A 112 25.48 -6.95 -29.25
N GLN A 113 25.66 -8.10 -28.60
CA GLN A 113 26.88 -8.39 -27.85
C GLN A 113 27.95 -8.97 -28.78
N LEU A 114 29.19 -8.51 -28.62
CA LEU A 114 30.38 -8.98 -29.33
C LEU A 114 31.40 -9.53 -28.33
N ASN A 115 32.09 -10.61 -28.71
CA ASN A 115 33.26 -11.09 -27.97
C ASN A 115 34.50 -10.20 -28.23
N ALA A 116 35.64 -10.54 -27.63
CA ALA A 116 36.88 -9.76 -27.75
C ALA A 116 37.42 -9.69 -29.19
N GLU A 117 37.05 -10.66 -30.01
CA GLU A 117 37.43 -10.77 -31.42
C GLU A 117 36.39 -10.13 -32.36
N GLY A 118 35.32 -9.51 -31.83
CA GLY A 118 34.30 -8.82 -32.63
C GLY A 118 33.29 -9.75 -33.31
N VAL A 119 33.17 -10.99 -32.84
CA VAL A 119 32.17 -11.97 -33.29
C VAL A 119 30.83 -11.68 -32.59
N PRO A 120 29.71 -11.54 -33.33
CA PRO A 120 28.40 -11.30 -32.75
C PRO A 120 27.78 -12.55 -32.14
N ALA A 121 27.29 -12.40 -30.91
CA ALA A 121 26.37 -13.34 -30.26
C ALA A 121 24.93 -12.99 -30.68
N LEU A 122 24.47 -13.51 -31.82
CA LEU A 122 23.15 -13.20 -32.38
C LEU A 122 21.99 -13.75 -31.54
N ASP A 123 22.22 -14.79 -30.75
CA ASP A 123 21.30 -15.26 -29.71
C ASP A 123 21.04 -14.19 -28.63
N LYS A 124 21.95 -13.23 -28.48
CA LYS A 124 21.82 -12.08 -27.59
C LYS A 124 21.46 -10.78 -28.31
N LEU A 125 21.06 -10.85 -29.58
CA LEU A 125 20.55 -9.69 -30.29
C LEU A 125 19.18 -9.29 -29.71
N SER A 126 18.99 -8.00 -29.47
CA SER A 126 17.72 -7.43 -29.04
C SER A 126 17.36 -6.21 -29.86
N VAL A 127 16.06 -5.97 -30.04
CA VAL A 127 15.54 -4.88 -30.89
C VAL A 127 14.65 -3.94 -30.10
N SER A 128 14.71 -2.66 -30.44
CA SER A 128 13.78 -1.65 -29.97
C SER A 128 12.52 -1.71 -30.81
N SER A 129 11.35 -1.80 -30.20
CA SER A 129 10.09 -1.79 -30.93
C SER A 129 9.70 -0.40 -31.44
N LEU A 130 10.30 0.67 -30.90
CA LEU A 130 10.02 2.05 -31.28
C LEU A 130 10.24 2.32 -32.78
N PRO A 131 11.40 2.02 -33.41
CA PRO A 131 11.58 2.21 -34.85
C PRO A 131 10.50 1.57 -35.71
N TRP A 132 10.13 0.33 -35.38
CA TRP A 132 9.07 -0.39 -36.09
C TRP A 132 7.72 0.31 -35.92
N ALA A 133 7.41 0.77 -34.70
CA ALA A 133 6.21 1.54 -34.43
C ALA A 133 6.19 2.89 -35.17
N LEU A 134 7.33 3.57 -35.29
CA LEU A 134 7.48 4.81 -36.06
C LEU A 134 7.24 4.59 -37.55
N GLY A 135 7.67 3.46 -38.13
CA GLY A 135 7.37 3.13 -39.52
C GLY A 135 5.87 2.95 -39.77
N HIS A 136 5.17 2.31 -38.83
CA HIS A 136 3.70 2.21 -38.86
C HIS A 136 3.02 3.56 -38.68
N LEU A 137 3.53 4.42 -37.79
CA LEU A 137 3.03 5.78 -37.60
C LEU A 137 3.19 6.61 -38.88
N GLN A 138 4.35 6.55 -39.53
CA GLN A 138 4.64 7.26 -40.79
C GLN A 138 3.69 6.83 -41.92
N LYS A 139 3.34 5.54 -41.97
CA LYS A 139 2.38 4.98 -42.94
C LYS A 139 0.92 5.12 -42.50
N GLN A 140 0.64 5.69 -41.32
CA GLN A 140 -0.68 5.78 -40.71
C GLN A 140 -1.38 4.40 -40.52
N GLN A 141 -0.59 3.34 -40.28
CA GLN A 141 -1.03 1.95 -40.13
C GLN A 141 -1.11 1.52 -38.66
N LEU A 142 -1.54 2.40 -37.76
CA LEU A 142 -1.53 2.16 -36.31
C LEU A 142 -2.41 0.96 -35.86
N GLN A 143 -3.38 0.54 -36.68
CA GLN A 143 -4.17 -0.66 -36.41
C GLN A 143 -3.34 -1.96 -36.50
N GLN A 144 -2.24 -1.96 -37.26
CA GLN A 144 -1.34 -3.12 -37.42
C GLN A 144 -0.34 -3.28 -36.26
N LEU A 145 -0.38 -2.38 -35.26
CA LEU A 145 0.41 -2.48 -34.04
C LEU A 145 -0.14 -3.60 -33.14
N GLU A 146 0.16 -4.84 -33.53
CA GLU A 146 -0.23 -6.04 -32.82
C GLU A 146 0.96 -6.95 -32.53
N SER A 147 0.90 -7.64 -31.39
CA SER A 147 1.92 -8.58 -30.92
C SER A 147 2.29 -9.62 -32.00
N HIS A 148 1.29 -10.22 -32.64
CA HIS A 148 1.51 -11.26 -33.65
C HIS A 148 2.20 -10.72 -34.93
N VAL A 149 1.87 -9.51 -35.36
CA VAL A 149 2.48 -8.85 -36.53
C VAL A 149 3.93 -8.48 -36.21
N PHE A 150 4.18 -7.92 -35.02
CA PHE A 150 5.52 -7.61 -34.56
C PHE A 150 6.37 -8.88 -34.42
N SER A 151 5.82 -9.95 -33.85
CA SER A 151 6.51 -11.25 -33.73
C SER A 151 6.87 -11.83 -35.09
N ALA A 152 5.97 -11.76 -36.07
CA ALA A 152 6.26 -12.16 -37.44
C ALA A 152 7.37 -11.30 -38.08
N ALA A 153 7.38 -9.99 -37.83
CA ALA A 153 8.44 -9.10 -38.30
C ALA A 153 9.80 -9.41 -37.64
N CYS A 154 9.83 -9.63 -36.32
CA CYS A 154 11.02 -10.08 -35.60
C CYS A 154 11.53 -11.42 -36.10
N LYS A 155 10.65 -12.39 -36.39
CA LYS A 155 11.02 -13.68 -36.97
C LYS A 155 11.70 -13.51 -38.33
N ARG A 156 11.10 -12.72 -39.24
CA ARG A 156 11.72 -12.41 -40.53
C ARG A 156 13.09 -11.75 -40.36
N LEU A 157 13.22 -10.79 -39.43
CA LEU A 157 14.53 -10.18 -39.13
C LEU A 157 15.53 -11.22 -38.60
N THR A 158 15.09 -12.12 -37.72
CA THR A 158 15.93 -13.21 -37.19
C THR A 158 16.43 -14.11 -38.32
N ASP A 159 15.55 -14.47 -39.25
CA ASP A 159 15.89 -15.27 -40.43
C ASP A 159 16.89 -14.52 -41.32
N THR A 160 16.63 -13.25 -41.63
CA THR A 160 17.55 -12.39 -42.40
C THR A 160 18.92 -12.29 -41.75
N LEU A 161 18.98 -12.09 -40.42
CA LEU A 161 20.23 -11.94 -39.68
C LEU A 161 20.98 -13.27 -39.56
N SER A 162 20.28 -14.40 -39.52
CA SER A 162 20.88 -15.73 -39.57
C SER A 162 21.55 -15.98 -40.92
N HIS A 163 20.93 -15.58 -42.02
CA HIS A 163 21.55 -15.62 -43.35
C HIS A 163 22.73 -14.65 -43.43
N PHE A 164 22.55 -13.41 -42.95
CA PHE A 164 23.61 -12.40 -42.89
C PHE A 164 24.85 -12.89 -42.14
N ARG A 165 24.68 -13.65 -41.04
CA ARG A 165 25.79 -14.27 -40.29
C ARG A 165 26.70 -15.12 -41.18
N SER A 166 26.11 -15.88 -42.10
CA SER A 166 26.88 -16.75 -43.01
C SER A 166 27.74 -15.96 -44.01
N THR A 167 27.43 -14.67 -44.22
CA THR A 167 28.18 -13.77 -45.10
C THR A 167 29.35 -13.08 -44.40
N LEU A 168 29.42 -13.11 -43.06
CA LEU A 168 30.46 -12.45 -42.28
C LEU A 168 31.82 -13.11 -42.52
N LYS A 169 32.80 -12.30 -42.91
CA LYS A 169 34.16 -12.78 -43.20
C LYS A 169 35.05 -12.74 -41.95
N PRO A 170 35.85 -13.79 -41.70
CA PRO A 170 36.74 -13.82 -40.54
C PRO A 170 37.91 -12.84 -40.66
N ALA A 171 38.54 -12.54 -39.52
CA ALA A 171 39.73 -11.67 -39.43
C ALA A 171 41.02 -12.34 -39.93
N GLN A 172 41.03 -13.67 -40.02
CA GLN A 172 42.14 -14.53 -40.46
C GLN A 172 41.54 -15.74 -41.21
N GLU A 173 42.37 -16.52 -41.91
CA GLU A 173 41.92 -17.68 -42.73
C GLU A 173 41.04 -18.69 -41.96
N LYS A 174 41.30 -18.86 -40.66
CA LYS A 174 40.72 -19.90 -39.80
C LYS A 174 40.11 -19.28 -38.55
N GLY A 175 39.09 -18.44 -38.74
CA GLY A 175 38.37 -17.76 -37.66
C GLY A 175 36.87 -17.69 -37.90
N HIS A 176 36.13 -17.20 -36.89
CA HIS A 176 34.70 -16.89 -37.02
C HIS A 176 34.48 -15.54 -37.70
N GLY A 177 33.35 -15.38 -38.40
CA GLY A 177 32.97 -14.12 -39.02
C GLY A 177 32.80 -12.99 -37.99
N ILE A 178 33.38 -11.83 -38.29
CA ILE A 178 33.36 -10.65 -37.41
C ILE A 178 32.46 -9.56 -38.02
N LEU A 179 31.94 -8.65 -37.19
CA LEU A 179 31.25 -7.47 -37.70
C LEU A 179 32.26 -6.42 -38.17
N ARG A 180 32.39 -6.26 -39.49
CA ARG A 180 33.21 -5.21 -40.11
C ARG A 180 32.40 -3.94 -40.31
N THR A 181 33.07 -2.89 -40.77
CA THR A 181 32.44 -1.58 -40.99
C THR A 181 31.37 -1.65 -42.07
N VAL A 182 31.65 -2.35 -43.18
CA VAL A 182 30.66 -2.57 -44.25
C VAL A 182 29.44 -3.34 -43.75
N ASP A 183 29.65 -4.36 -42.90
CA ASP A 183 28.59 -5.19 -42.35
C ASP A 183 27.67 -4.38 -41.42
N ILE A 184 28.25 -3.52 -40.58
CA ILE A 184 27.49 -2.60 -39.70
C ILE A 184 26.67 -1.62 -40.54
N LEU A 185 27.24 -1.08 -41.62
CA LEU A 185 26.51 -0.19 -42.53
C LEU A 185 25.35 -0.92 -43.20
N THR A 186 25.55 -2.14 -43.72
CA THR A 186 24.47 -2.96 -44.31
C THR A 186 23.38 -3.29 -43.30
N LEU A 187 23.75 -3.64 -42.05
CA LEU A 187 22.77 -3.85 -40.98
C LEU A 187 21.92 -2.60 -40.74
N LEU A 188 22.55 -1.42 -40.68
CA LEU A 188 21.87 -0.15 -40.41
C LEU A 188 21.00 0.30 -41.57
N THR A 189 21.55 0.44 -42.77
CA THR A 189 20.88 1.10 -43.91
C THR A 189 19.99 0.17 -44.72
N THR A 190 20.06 -1.14 -44.50
CA THR A 190 19.25 -2.12 -45.22
C THR A 190 18.40 -2.92 -44.24
N HIS A 191 19.00 -3.85 -43.49
CA HIS A 191 18.21 -4.83 -42.73
C HIS A 191 17.32 -4.20 -41.63
N LEU A 192 17.87 -3.27 -40.84
CA LEU A 192 17.14 -2.64 -39.74
C LEU A 192 16.12 -1.60 -40.23
N VAL A 193 16.47 -0.82 -41.26
CA VAL A 193 15.55 0.16 -41.88
C VAL A 193 14.39 -0.54 -42.60
N GLU A 194 14.66 -1.60 -43.36
CA GLU A 194 13.60 -2.39 -44.03
C GLU A 194 12.68 -3.06 -43.01
N TRP A 195 13.24 -3.63 -41.94
CA TRP A 195 12.45 -4.24 -40.88
C TRP A 195 11.55 -3.22 -40.17
N ALA A 196 12.11 -2.06 -39.80
CA ALA A 196 11.36 -1.01 -39.13
C ALA A 196 10.36 -0.32 -40.08
N GLY A 197 10.64 -0.31 -41.38
CA GLY A 197 9.94 0.52 -42.36
C GLY A 197 10.11 2.02 -42.08
N TYR A 198 11.23 2.40 -41.46
CA TYR A 198 11.54 3.75 -41.00
C TYR A 198 13.05 4.01 -41.04
N GLU A 199 13.45 5.19 -41.52
CA GLU A 199 14.84 5.65 -41.54
C GLU A 199 14.96 7.06 -40.92
N PRO A 200 15.62 7.20 -39.75
CA PRO A 200 15.91 8.51 -39.17
C PRO A 200 17.15 9.16 -39.78
N SER A 201 17.32 10.47 -39.56
CA SER A 201 18.57 11.16 -39.87
C SER A 201 19.67 10.78 -38.87
N TRP A 202 20.58 9.89 -39.27
CA TRP A 202 21.67 9.41 -38.42
C TRP A 202 22.78 10.46 -38.21
N GLN A 203 22.89 11.02 -37.00
CA GLN A 203 24.10 11.76 -36.61
C GLN A 203 25.20 10.79 -36.16
N TYR A 204 24.83 9.79 -35.36
CA TYR A 204 25.70 8.73 -34.86
C TYR A 204 25.23 7.37 -35.37
N ALA A 205 26.15 6.52 -35.82
CA ALA A 205 25.82 5.19 -36.29
C ALA A 205 25.69 4.21 -35.11
N ILE A 206 26.65 4.27 -34.18
CA ILE A 206 26.80 3.27 -33.13
C ILE A 206 27.35 3.84 -31.82
N GLN A 207 26.95 3.23 -30.70
CA GLN A 207 27.61 3.36 -29.39
C GLN A 207 28.20 2.01 -29.00
N ILE A 208 29.45 2.00 -28.57
CA ILE A 208 30.18 0.81 -28.11
C ILE A 208 30.44 0.98 -26.62
N ASP A 209 29.84 0.09 -25.83
CA ASP A 209 30.19 -0.06 -24.42
C ASP A 209 31.13 -1.26 -24.27
N TRP A 210 32.14 -1.19 -23.39
CA TRP A 210 33.08 -2.30 -23.17
C TRP A 210 33.18 -2.72 -21.71
N PHE A 211 33.45 -4.02 -21.52
CA PHE A 211 33.62 -4.63 -20.20
C PHE A 211 34.67 -5.74 -20.23
N THR A 212 35.33 -5.96 -19.10
CA THR A 212 36.35 -7.02 -18.93
C THR A 212 35.71 -8.24 -18.30
N GLY A 213 35.69 -9.36 -19.01
CA GLY A 213 35.27 -10.64 -18.41
C GLY A 213 36.34 -11.13 -17.45
N ASN A 214 36.04 -11.20 -16.15
CA ASN A 214 36.83 -12.00 -15.22
C ASN A 214 36.40 -13.46 -15.37
N ASN A 215 37.31 -14.32 -15.83
CA ASN A 215 37.20 -15.74 -15.52
C ASN A 215 37.35 -15.88 -14.00
N GLY A 216 36.23 -15.93 -13.27
CA GLY A 216 36.17 -16.50 -11.92
C GLY A 216 36.06 -15.57 -10.71
N SER A 217 35.86 -14.26 -10.83
CA SER A 217 35.54 -13.43 -9.65
C SER A 217 34.49 -12.35 -9.93
N THR A 218 33.28 -12.64 -9.46
CA THR A 218 32.15 -11.73 -9.33
C THR A 218 32.41 -10.76 -8.19
N GLU A 219 33.02 -9.61 -8.47
CA GLU A 219 32.76 -8.40 -7.69
C GLU A 219 33.21 -7.16 -8.48
N THR A 220 32.26 -6.22 -8.62
CA THR A 220 32.43 -4.82 -9.03
C THR A 220 32.92 -4.53 -10.47
N ALA A 221 31.98 -4.48 -11.43
CA ALA A 221 31.80 -3.33 -12.35
C ALA A 221 30.85 -3.67 -13.53
N CYS A 222 29.59 -3.21 -13.46
CA CYS A 222 28.64 -2.86 -14.54
C CYS A 222 27.20 -3.21 -14.12
N GLU A 223 26.62 -2.44 -13.19
CA GLU A 223 25.38 -2.81 -12.51
C GLU A 223 24.05 -2.51 -13.24
N ASN A 224 24.01 -1.99 -14.47
CA ASN A 224 22.70 -1.59 -15.05
C ASN A 224 22.29 -2.21 -16.40
N GLU A 225 23.18 -2.76 -17.24
CA GLU A 225 22.77 -3.23 -18.59
C GLU A 225 23.28 -4.61 -19.00
N GLY A 226 24.40 -5.10 -18.45
CA GLY A 226 24.86 -6.47 -18.70
C GLY A 226 23.94 -7.54 -18.07
N GLU A 227 23.13 -7.16 -17.08
CA GLU A 227 22.23 -8.08 -16.38
C GLU A 227 20.94 -8.41 -17.15
N ILE A 228 20.66 -7.70 -18.26
CA ILE A 228 19.43 -7.87 -19.04
C ILE A 228 19.51 -9.10 -19.97
N GLU A 229 20.71 -9.49 -20.41
CA GLU A 229 20.87 -10.38 -21.58
C GLU A 229 21.26 -11.83 -21.28
N ASP A 230 21.95 -12.15 -20.19
CA ASP A 230 22.37 -13.54 -19.88
C ASP A 230 21.20 -14.50 -19.53
N VAL A 231 19.95 -14.06 -19.69
CA VAL A 231 18.72 -14.71 -19.21
C VAL A 231 17.65 -14.83 -20.31
N LEU A 232 17.94 -14.32 -21.51
CA LEU A 232 16.95 -14.24 -22.59
C LEU A 232 16.83 -15.52 -23.44
N ASN A 233 17.34 -16.68 -23.02
CA ASN A 233 17.26 -17.91 -23.82
C ASN A 233 16.28 -18.97 -23.29
N GLU A 234 15.29 -19.24 -24.17
CA GLU A 234 14.84 -20.55 -24.68
C GLU A 234 13.52 -21.23 -24.28
N SER A 235 12.79 -20.88 -23.21
CA SER A 235 11.59 -21.72 -22.87
C SER A 235 10.19 -21.12 -23.07
N ASP A 236 9.97 -19.81 -23.12
CA ASP A 236 8.59 -19.27 -23.26
C ASP A 236 8.54 -17.77 -23.61
N LYS A 237 9.10 -17.37 -24.75
CA LYS A 237 8.95 -15.99 -25.26
C LYS A 237 7.93 -15.93 -26.38
N ALA A 238 7.05 -14.92 -26.33
CA ALA A 238 6.17 -14.57 -27.46
C ALA A 238 6.97 -14.13 -28.71
N PHE A 239 8.24 -13.74 -28.54
CA PHE A 239 9.10 -13.20 -29.58
C PHE A 239 10.38 -14.00 -29.76
N THR A 240 10.78 -14.19 -31.02
CA THR A 240 12.10 -14.75 -31.37
C THR A 240 13.25 -13.80 -31.02
N LEU A 241 13.00 -12.48 -31.05
CA LEU A 241 13.93 -11.43 -30.60
C LEU A 241 13.38 -10.70 -29.37
N PRO A 242 14.17 -10.55 -28.30
CA PRO A 242 13.80 -9.75 -27.14
C PRO A 242 13.55 -8.27 -27.48
N ILE A 243 12.54 -7.68 -26.83
CA ILE A 243 12.23 -6.26 -26.89
C ILE A 243 13.10 -5.48 -25.88
N LEU A 244 13.77 -4.43 -26.33
CA LEU A 244 14.66 -3.58 -25.51
C LEU A 244 13.92 -2.60 -24.59
N ASN A 245 12.79 -2.09 -25.05
CA ASN A 245 12.23 -0.81 -24.63
C ASN A 245 10.91 -0.90 -23.83
N SER A 246 10.33 -2.08 -23.65
CA SER A 246 9.15 -2.27 -22.78
C SER A 246 9.32 -3.44 -21.83
N PHE A 247 9.14 -3.17 -20.53
CA PHE A 247 9.15 -4.18 -19.46
C PHE A 247 7.77 -4.83 -19.26
N PHE A 248 6.70 -4.20 -19.74
CA PHE A 248 5.33 -4.57 -19.43
C PHE A 248 4.64 -5.29 -20.58
N PHE A 249 5.17 -5.16 -21.80
CA PHE A 249 4.56 -5.69 -23.01
C PHE A 249 4.18 -7.18 -22.91
N GLU A 250 5.11 -8.04 -22.51
CA GLU A 250 4.88 -9.48 -22.41
C GLU A 250 3.84 -9.83 -21.34
N ASP A 251 3.82 -9.08 -20.23
CA ASP A 251 2.83 -9.27 -19.17
C ASP A 251 1.43 -8.85 -19.63
N ILE A 252 1.30 -7.76 -20.38
CA ILE A 252 0.03 -7.33 -20.98
C ILE A 252 -0.45 -8.37 -21.99
N GLU A 253 0.42 -8.91 -22.84
CA GLU A 253 0.05 -9.96 -23.79
C GLU A 253 -0.41 -11.24 -23.08
N ARG A 254 0.30 -11.68 -22.03
CA ARG A 254 -0.12 -12.82 -21.21
C ARG A 254 -1.48 -12.59 -20.56
N ALA A 255 -1.72 -11.38 -20.06
CA ALA A 255 -3.01 -11.00 -19.50
C ALA A 255 -4.15 -11.04 -20.54
N ILE A 256 -3.93 -10.52 -21.75
CA ILE A 256 -4.89 -10.59 -22.87
C ILE A 256 -5.22 -12.06 -23.20
N ILE A 257 -4.21 -12.90 -23.39
CA ILE A 257 -4.40 -14.34 -23.69
C ILE A 257 -5.18 -15.02 -22.56
N SER A 258 -4.83 -14.72 -21.31
CA SER A 258 -5.47 -15.30 -20.13
C SER A 258 -6.96 -14.92 -20.03
N LEU A 259 -7.31 -13.67 -20.35
CA LEU A 259 -8.70 -13.20 -20.42
C LEU A 259 -9.48 -13.88 -21.55
N GLN A 260 -8.87 -14.03 -22.73
CA GLN A 260 -9.50 -14.70 -23.88
C GLN A 260 -9.77 -16.20 -23.61
N GLN A 261 -8.85 -16.86 -22.91
CA GLN A 261 -8.97 -18.28 -22.54
C GLN A 261 -9.88 -18.53 -21.33
N LYS A 262 -10.45 -17.48 -20.72
CA LYS A 262 -11.26 -17.55 -19.49
C LYS A 262 -10.53 -18.22 -18.31
N ASN A 263 -9.21 -18.03 -18.21
CA ASN A 263 -8.43 -18.46 -17.06
C ASN A 263 -8.73 -17.60 -15.81
N ARG A 264 -8.21 -18.01 -14.64
CA ARG A 264 -8.33 -17.27 -13.37
C ARG A 264 -7.75 -15.86 -13.50
N CYS A 265 -8.64 -14.85 -13.53
CA CYS A 265 -8.34 -13.44 -13.80
C CYS A 265 -9.35 -12.50 -13.15
N GLU A 266 -10.06 -12.93 -12.10
CA GLU A 266 -11.15 -12.13 -11.51
C GLU A 266 -10.64 -10.80 -10.97
N THR A 267 -9.46 -10.80 -10.35
CA THR A 267 -8.83 -9.59 -9.82
C THR A 267 -8.45 -8.60 -10.94
N LEU A 268 -7.91 -9.09 -12.06
CA LEU A 268 -7.60 -8.26 -13.22
C LEU A 268 -8.88 -7.75 -13.91
N LYS A 269 -9.93 -8.58 -14.01
CA LYS A 269 -11.23 -8.16 -14.55
C LYS A 269 -11.84 -7.05 -13.72
N ALA A 270 -11.76 -7.14 -12.39
CA ALA A 270 -12.22 -6.08 -11.49
C ALA A 270 -11.46 -4.77 -11.72
N TYR A 271 -10.13 -4.84 -11.88
CA TYR A 271 -9.29 -3.67 -12.19
C TYR A 271 -9.64 -3.01 -13.54
N LEU A 272 -10.04 -3.80 -14.54
CA LEU A 272 -10.40 -3.32 -15.88
C LEU A 272 -11.89 -3.01 -16.04
N CYS A 273 -12.65 -2.97 -14.95
CA CYS A 273 -14.08 -2.66 -14.97
C CYS A 273 -14.32 -1.14 -15.00
N GLU A 274 -15.36 -0.70 -15.74
CA GLU A 274 -15.68 0.72 -15.88
C GLU A 274 -16.32 1.30 -14.61
N SER A 275 -17.18 0.53 -13.94
CA SER A 275 -17.84 0.94 -12.71
C SER A 275 -18.26 -0.26 -11.85
N ALA A 276 -18.44 -0.02 -10.56
CA ALA A 276 -19.01 -0.96 -9.62
C ALA A 276 -20.07 -0.25 -8.76
N PRO A 277 -21.05 -0.99 -8.19
CA PRO A 277 -21.96 -0.44 -7.20
C PRO A 277 -21.18 0.15 -6.02
N ARG A 278 -21.55 1.36 -5.61
CA ARG A 278 -20.93 2.06 -4.49
C ARG A 278 -21.78 1.89 -3.24
N ASN A 279 -21.11 1.75 -2.10
CA ASN A 279 -21.75 1.87 -0.80
C ASN A 279 -22.04 3.35 -0.50
N ALA A 280 -22.69 3.60 0.63
CA ALA A 280 -22.90 4.96 1.11
C ALA A 280 -21.56 5.72 1.17
N ASP A 281 -21.57 6.99 0.79
CA ASP A 281 -20.40 7.86 0.89
C ASP A 281 -19.89 7.83 2.33
N LEU A 282 -18.63 7.46 2.54
CA LEU A 282 -18.04 7.32 3.87
C LEU A 282 -18.05 8.64 4.65
N TYR A 283 -18.18 9.78 3.97
CA TYR A 283 -18.34 11.10 4.55
C TYR A 283 -19.81 11.57 4.71
N SER A 284 -20.76 10.62 4.71
CA SER A 284 -22.18 10.81 5.05
C SER A 284 -22.57 10.11 6.36
N GLN A 285 -23.79 10.36 6.86
CA GLN A 285 -24.27 9.73 8.11
C GLN A 285 -24.48 8.22 7.96
N ASP A 286 -25.00 7.77 6.81
CA ASP A 286 -25.10 6.34 6.46
C ASP A 286 -23.70 5.72 6.29
N GLY A 287 -22.74 6.51 5.82
CA GLY A 287 -21.32 6.15 5.78
C GLY A 287 -20.75 5.90 7.17
N LEU A 288 -21.02 6.77 8.14
CA LEU A 288 -20.59 6.57 9.54
C LEU A 288 -21.18 5.30 10.13
N ALA A 289 -22.45 5.00 9.88
CA ALA A 289 -23.05 3.73 10.33
C ALA A 289 -22.30 2.52 9.76
N SER A 290 -21.91 2.58 8.47
CA SER A 290 -21.11 1.54 7.83
C SER A 290 -19.69 1.44 8.42
N VAL A 291 -19.08 2.57 8.78
CA VAL A 291 -17.78 2.60 9.49
C VAL A 291 -17.89 1.96 10.86
N ILE A 292 -18.95 2.25 11.62
CA ILE A 292 -19.21 1.65 12.94
C ILE A 292 -19.38 0.13 12.82
N ASP A 293 -20.16 -0.34 11.84
CA ASP A 293 -20.36 -1.77 11.60
C ASP A 293 -19.03 -2.47 11.24
N GLN A 294 -18.25 -1.89 10.32
CA GLN A 294 -16.99 -2.49 9.91
C GLN A 294 -15.94 -2.50 11.03
N LEU A 295 -16.01 -1.55 11.96
CA LEU A 295 -15.15 -1.49 13.13
C LEU A 295 -15.63 -2.36 14.30
N HIS A 296 -16.76 -3.04 14.17
CA HIS A 296 -17.28 -3.92 15.22
C HIS A 296 -16.21 -4.94 15.68
N PRO A 297 -16.07 -5.24 16.99
CA PRO A 297 -15.01 -6.10 17.51
C PRO A 297 -14.90 -7.47 16.84
N LYS A 298 -16.02 -8.03 16.38
CA LYS A 298 -16.06 -9.29 15.62
C LYS A 298 -15.25 -9.26 14.31
N LYS A 299 -15.18 -8.10 13.65
CA LYS A 299 -14.43 -7.88 12.40
C LYS A 299 -12.98 -7.45 12.65
N MET A 300 -12.56 -7.30 13.92
CA MET A 300 -11.21 -6.88 14.26
C MET A 300 -10.16 -7.95 13.93
N PRO A 301 -9.12 -7.62 13.14
CA PRO A 301 -8.04 -8.56 12.87
C PRO A 301 -7.24 -8.94 14.11
N GLN A 302 -7.00 -10.23 14.31
CA GLN A 302 -6.33 -10.73 15.51
C GLN A 302 -4.82 -10.41 15.55
N GLY A 303 -4.18 -10.31 14.38
CA GLY A 303 -2.79 -9.87 14.27
C GLY A 303 -2.70 -8.34 14.31
N ARG A 304 -1.66 -7.84 14.98
CA ARG A 304 -1.28 -6.43 14.99
C ARG A 304 0.24 -6.35 15.00
N TRP A 305 0.81 -5.40 14.28
CA TRP A 305 2.25 -5.16 14.34
C TRP A 305 2.68 -4.81 15.78
N PRO A 306 3.91 -5.13 16.24
CA PRO A 306 4.36 -4.81 17.60
C PRO A 306 4.74 -3.33 17.77
N ALA A 307 3.81 -2.42 17.44
CA ALA A 307 3.92 -1.00 17.72
C ALA A 307 3.46 -0.67 19.16
N GLU A 308 3.75 0.55 19.61
CA GLU A 308 3.38 1.02 20.96
C GLU A 308 1.90 0.70 21.28
N PRO A 309 1.60 -0.12 22.31
CA PRO A 309 0.23 -0.57 22.56
C PRO A 309 -0.77 0.55 22.87
N GLY A 310 -0.29 1.62 23.51
CA GLY A 310 -1.11 2.80 23.83
C GLY A 310 -1.39 3.71 22.63
N HIS A 311 -0.65 3.56 21.53
CA HIS A 311 -0.93 4.30 20.30
C HIS A 311 -2.01 3.57 19.50
N THR A 312 -3.19 4.18 19.41
CA THR A 312 -4.30 3.67 18.62
C THR A 312 -4.14 4.02 17.14
N MET A 313 -4.69 3.18 16.26
CA MET A 313 -4.85 3.53 14.84
C MET A 313 -5.87 4.65 14.69
N SER A 314 -5.74 5.48 13.66
CA SER A 314 -6.83 6.39 13.32
C SER A 314 -8.05 5.61 12.84
N LEU A 315 -9.23 6.23 12.94
CA LEU A 315 -10.50 5.61 12.59
C LEU A 315 -10.48 4.97 11.21
N MET A 316 -10.10 5.75 10.19
CA MET A 316 -10.10 5.30 8.80
C MET A 316 -8.97 4.33 8.48
N GLN A 317 -7.85 4.36 9.21
CA GLN A 317 -6.79 3.35 9.06
C GLN A 317 -7.29 1.98 9.53
N GLN A 318 -7.94 1.93 10.70
CA GLN A 318 -8.50 0.67 11.22
C GLN A 318 -9.67 0.19 10.36
N PHE A 319 -10.51 1.11 9.88
CA PHE A 319 -11.58 0.79 8.93
C PHE A 319 -11.00 0.14 7.67
N ALA A 320 -10.00 0.76 7.04
CA ALA A 320 -9.36 0.21 5.84
C ALA A 320 -8.75 -1.18 6.07
N ILE A 321 -8.15 -1.42 7.24
CA ILE A 321 -7.61 -2.74 7.61
C ILE A 321 -8.74 -3.78 7.73
N ASN A 322 -9.81 -3.46 8.46
CA ASN A 322 -10.94 -4.37 8.64
C ASN A 322 -11.63 -4.66 7.30
N THR A 323 -11.86 -3.64 6.47
CA THR A 323 -12.43 -3.78 5.13
C THR A 323 -11.53 -4.62 4.23
N ALA A 324 -10.22 -4.40 4.23
CA ALA A 324 -9.29 -5.19 3.42
C ALA A 324 -9.28 -6.67 3.81
N VAL A 325 -9.41 -7.00 5.11
CA VAL A 325 -9.48 -8.39 5.57
C VAL A 325 -10.80 -9.07 5.17
N ASP A 326 -11.91 -8.33 5.26
CA ASP A 326 -13.26 -8.85 5.00
C ASP A 326 -13.53 -8.97 3.49
N GLU A 327 -13.40 -7.87 2.74
CA GLU A 327 -13.72 -7.80 1.31
C GLU A 327 -12.76 -8.61 0.44
N LEU A 328 -11.49 -8.72 0.84
CA LEU A 328 -10.49 -9.48 0.08
C LEU A 328 -10.32 -10.92 0.58
N ALA A 329 -11.19 -11.41 1.48
CA ALA A 329 -11.08 -12.77 2.01
C ALA A 329 -11.00 -13.82 0.87
N ASP A 330 -11.85 -13.66 -0.15
CA ASP A 330 -11.94 -14.58 -1.30
C ASP A 330 -11.12 -14.14 -2.52
N GLY A 331 -10.68 -12.90 -2.58
CA GLY A 331 -9.92 -12.32 -3.69
C GLY A 331 -10.43 -10.92 -4.06
N GLY A 332 -9.83 -10.29 -5.07
CA GLY A 332 -10.29 -8.99 -5.58
C GLY A 332 -9.32 -7.85 -5.28
N ILE A 333 -9.84 -6.63 -5.39
CA ILE A 333 -9.04 -5.40 -5.35
C ILE A 333 -9.72 -4.31 -4.51
N LEU A 334 -8.95 -3.64 -3.66
CA LEU A 334 -9.41 -2.54 -2.81
C LEU A 334 -8.43 -1.38 -2.87
N SER A 335 -8.92 -0.14 -2.86
CA SER A 335 -8.08 1.06 -2.85
C SER A 335 -8.17 1.87 -1.55
N VAL A 336 -7.03 2.44 -1.15
CA VAL A 336 -6.90 3.31 0.01
C VAL A 336 -6.14 4.57 -0.40
N ASN A 337 -6.76 5.72 -0.14
CA ASN A 337 -6.18 7.02 -0.44
C ASN A 337 -5.58 7.63 0.82
N GLY A 338 -4.26 7.75 0.84
CA GLY A 338 -3.52 8.28 1.96
C GLY A 338 -2.65 9.46 1.55
N PRO A 339 -3.04 10.70 1.89
CA PRO A 339 -2.16 11.87 1.82
C PRO A 339 -0.79 11.65 2.49
N PRO A 340 0.20 12.51 2.23
CA PRO A 340 1.49 12.51 2.93
C PRO A 340 1.32 12.49 4.45
N GLY A 341 2.07 11.66 5.18
CA GLY A 341 2.05 11.67 6.65
C GLY A 341 0.82 11.06 7.33
N THR A 342 -0.04 10.33 6.59
CA THR A 342 -1.28 9.72 7.10
C THR A 342 -1.12 8.27 7.58
N GLY A 343 0.10 7.75 7.56
CA GLY A 343 0.43 6.42 8.11
C GLY A 343 0.11 5.23 7.19
N LYS A 344 0.28 5.39 5.86
CA LYS A 344 0.17 4.28 4.87
C LYS A 344 0.99 3.05 5.25
N THR A 345 2.26 3.23 5.61
CA THR A 345 3.16 2.14 6.05
C THR A 345 2.64 1.42 7.30
N THR A 346 2.02 2.16 8.23
CA THR A 346 1.42 1.59 9.44
C THR A 346 0.24 0.67 9.09
N LEU A 347 -0.58 1.06 8.11
CA LEU A 347 -1.66 0.21 7.60
C LEU A 347 -1.12 -1.08 6.99
N LEU A 348 -0.08 -1.00 6.16
CA LEU A 348 0.54 -2.17 5.52
C LEU A 348 1.15 -3.13 6.57
N ARG A 349 1.78 -2.60 7.62
CA ARG A 349 2.35 -3.40 8.73
C ARG A 349 1.32 -4.27 9.42
N ASP A 350 0.14 -3.71 9.72
CA ASP A 350 -0.91 -4.46 10.42
C ASP A 350 -1.53 -5.54 9.53
N LEU A 351 -1.67 -5.31 8.23
CA LEU A 351 -2.10 -6.36 7.28
C LEU A 351 -1.06 -7.48 7.15
N VAL A 352 0.24 -7.13 7.11
CA VAL A 352 1.33 -8.13 7.16
C VAL A 352 1.24 -8.97 8.43
N ALA A 353 1.05 -8.31 9.59
CA ALA A 353 0.93 -9.00 10.87
C ALA A 353 -0.30 -9.93 10.91
N HIS A 354 -1.45 -9.47 10.41
CA HIS A 354 -2.65 -10.29 10.29
C HIS A 354 -2.41 -11.53 9.41
N ASN A 355 -1.89 -11.35 8.20
CA ASN A 355 -1.69 -12.45 7.25
C ASN A 355 -0.70 -13.51 7.78
N ILE A 356 0.35 -13.09 8.51
CA ILE A 356 1.29 -14.02 9.18
C ILE A 356 0.59 -14.81 10.29
N VAL A 357 -0.27 -14.16 11.08
CA VAL A 357 -1.07 -14.83 12.11
C VAL A 357 -2.05 -15.83 11.48
N GLU A 358 -2.70 -15.50 10.37
CA GLU A 358 -3.58 -16.44 9.66
C GLU A 358 -2.82 -17.66 9.14
N ARG A 359 -1.61 -17.49 8.59
CA ARG A 359 -0.76 -18.63 8.21
C ARG A 359 -0.35 -19.47 9.43
N ALA A 360 0.00 -18.83 10.54
CA ALA A 360 0.35 -19.53 11.78
C ALA A 360 -0.81 -20.36 12.35
N LYS A 361 -2.07 -19.88 12.20
CA LYS A 361 -3.25 -20.67 12.55
C LYS A 361 -3.31 -21.97 11.75
N VAL A 362 -3.03 -21.93 10.44
CA VAL A 362 -2.98 -23.15 9.62
C VAL A 362 -1.79 -24.03 10.00
N LEU A 363 -0.60 -23.44 10.16
CA LEU A 363 0.62 -24.15 10.55
C LEU A 363 0.46 -24.89 11.88
N SER A 364 -0.24 -24.29 12.85
CA SER A 364 -0.51 -24.91 14.16
C SER A 364 -1.40 -26.16 14.11
N ARG A 365 -2.11 -26.41 13.00
CA ARG A 365 -2.97 -27.60 12.85
C ARG A 365 -2.17 -28.88 12.60
N PHE A 366 -0.98 -28.78 12.03
CA PHE A 366 -0.10 -29.92 11.77
C PHE A 366 0.48 -30.48 13.07
N ALA A 367 0.59 -31.80 13.16
CA ALA A 367 1.15 -32.47 14.32
C ALA A 367 2.67 -32.30 14.35
N GLU A 368 3.32 -32.58 13.20
CA GLU A 368 4.76 -32.52 13.02
C GLU A 368 5.14 -31.62 11.83
N VAL A 369 6.41 -31.20 11.79
CA VAL A 369 6.94 -30.38 10.69
C VAL A 369 7.05 -31.19 9.38
N THR A 370 7.26 -32.50 9.47
CA THR A 370 7.25 -33.42 8.32
C THR A 370 5.93 -33.37 7.54
N ASP A 371 4.79 -33.24 8.23
CA ASP A 371 3.46 -33.15 7.62
C ASP A 371 3.25 -31.86 6.80
N THR A 372 4.09 -30.86 7.01
CA THR A 372 4.02 -29.56 6.30
C THR A 372 4.72 -29.58 4.95
N LEU A 373 5.41 -30.67 4.61
CA LEU A 373 6.21 -30.81 3.40
C LEU A 373 5.71 -31.96 2.53
N ASP A 374 5.78 -31.78 1.22
CA ASP A 374 5.57 -32.83 0.24
C ASP A 374 6.79 -33.74 0.06
N SER A 375 6.66 -34.78 -0.77
CA SER A 375 7.73 -35.76 -1.03
C SER A 375 9.00 -35.13 -1.60
N ASP A 376 8.88 -33.99 -2.28
CA ASP A 376 10.01 -33.26 -2.87
C ASP A 376 10.60 -32.24 -1.89
N GLY A 377 10.04 -32.10 -0.69
CA GLY A 377 10.48 -31.18 0.35
C GLY A 377 10.03 -29.73 0.14
N PHE A 378 8.98 -29.48 -0.63
CA PHE A 378 8.32 -28.17 -0.69
C PHE A 378 7.11 -28.12 0.24
N ILE A 379 6.65 -26.92 0.60
CA ILE A 379 5.49 -26.79 1.48
C ILE A 379 4.19 -27.29 0.84
N VAL A 380 3.32 -27.85 1.66
CA VAL A 380 1.99 -28.31 1.24
C VAL A 380 1.07 -27.15 0.89
N GLN A 381 0.10 -27.41 0.00
CA GLN A 381 -0.84 -26.41 -0.51
C GLN A 381 -1.60 -25.65 0.58
N ALA A 382 -1.89 -26.28 1.72
CA ALA A 382 -2.57 -25.63 2.84
C ALA A 382 -1.80 -24.41 3.42
N LEU A 383 -0.48 -24.33 3.22
CA LEU A 383 0.37 -23.23 3.69
C LEU A 383 0.62 -22.16 2.61
N THR A 384 0.00 -22.29 1.44
CA THR A 384 0.12 -21.36 0.31
C THR A 384 -1.02 -20.34 0.29
N GLY A 385 -0.89 -19.26 -0.49
CA GLY A 385 -1.88 -18.18 -0.59
C GLY A 385 -1.70 -17.07 0.44
N TYR A 386 -0.57 -17.10 1.17
CA TYR A 386 -0.15 -16.12 2.17
C TYR A 386 1.08 -15.31 1.70
N GLU A 387 1.52 -15.50 0.45
CA GLU A 387 2.65 -14.79 -0.14
C GLU A 387 2.32 -13.30 -0.23
N MET A 388 3.21 -12.41 0.20
CA MET A 388 2.98 -10.96 0.17
C MET A 388 4.03 -10.26 -0.70
N VAL A 389 3.60 -9.77 -1.86
CA VAL A 389 4.42 -8.96 -2.75
C VAL A 389 4.10 -7.49 -2.55
N MET A 390 5.12 -6.67 -2.28
CA MET A 390 5.01 -5.21 -2.27
C MET A 390 5.58 -4.62 -3.56
N ALA A 391 4.75 -3.93 -4.35
CA ALA A 391 5.15 -3.38 -5.64
C ALA A 391 5.03 -1.87 -5.70
N SER A 392 5.92 -1.23 -6.48
CA SER A 392 5.85 0.20 -6.78
C SER A 392 6.54 0.51 -8.12
N SER A 393 6.27 1.68 -8.71
CA SER A 393 7.03 2.21 -9.86
C SER A 393 8.38 2.79 -9.43
N ASN A 394 8.56 3.10 -8.14
CA ASN A 394 9.73 3.80 -7.61
C ASN A 394 10.65 2.86 -6.82
N ASN A 395 11.91 2.72 -7.26
CA ASN A 395 12.94 1.92 -6.56
C ASN A 395 13.15 2.39 -5.10
N ALA A 396 13.06 3.68 -4.83
CA ALA A 396 13.24 4.21 -3.48
C ALA A 396 12.10 3.76 -2.55
N ALA A 397 10.84 3.73 -3.04
CA ALA A 397 9.70 3.24 -2.26
C ALA A 397 9.87 1.74 -1.92
N VAL A 398 10.27 0.94 -2.90
CA VAL A 398 10.58 -0.50 -2.74
C VAL A 398 11.66 -0.71 -1.67
N GLU A 399 12.75 0.05 -1.73
CA GLU A 399 13.84 -0.07 -0.76
C GLU A 399 13.46 0.43 0.64
N ASN A 400 12.70 1.52 0.75
CA ASN A 400 12.30 2.11 2.03
C ASN A 400 11.51 1.10 2.86
N ILE A 401 10.48 0.49 2.29
CA ILE A 401 9.63 -0.47 3.01
C ILE A 401 10.45 -1.70 3.42
N SER A 402 11.27 -2.22 2.51
CA SER A 402 12.07 -3.44 2.75
C SER A 402 13.14 -3.28 3.82
N LYS A 403 13.67 -2.06 3.98
CA LYS A 403 14.67 -1.74 5.00
C LYS A 403 14.02 -1.40 6.33
N GLU A 404 12.81 -0.84 6.33
CA GLU A 404 12.19 -0.36 7.56
C GLU A 404 11.51 -1.47 8.38
N LEU A 405 10.80 -2.42 7.73
CA LEU A 405 10.10 -3.51 8.43
C LEU A 405 11.03 -4.39 9.30
N PRO A 406 12.25 -4.77 8.86
CA PRO A 406 13.16 -5.60 9.66
C PRO A 406 13.79 -4.88 10.85
N GLN A 407 13.81 -3.54 10.87
CA GLN A 407 14.58 -2.77 11.85
C GLN A 407 13.90 -2.71 13.22
N ILE A 408 14.67 -2.79 14.30
CA ILE A 408 14.20 -2.74 15.69
C ILE A 408 13.40 -1.46 15.98
N LYS A 409 13.76 -0.34 15.32
CA LYS A 409 13.04 0.94 15.45
C LYS A 409 11.56 0.89 15.00
N SER A 410 11.18 -0.15 14.25
CA SER A 410 9.78 -0.38 13.84
C SER A 410 8.93 -1.02 14.94
N LEU A 411 9.55 -1.44 16.05
CA LEU A 411 8.91 -2.06 17.21
C LEU A 411 8.83 -1.10 18.40
N ALA A 412 7.81 -1.29 19.23
CA ALA A 412 7.71 -0.68 20.56
C ALA A 412 8.90 -1.09 21.44
N ASP A 413 9.26 -0.26 22.40
CA ASP A 413 10.36 -0.54 23.33
C ASP A 413 10.18 -1.90 24.04
N GLU A 414 8.94 -2.23 24.44
CA GLU A 414 8.61 -3.50 25.11
C GLU A 414 8.76 -4.76 24.24
N PHE A 415 8.87 -4.62 22.91
CA PHE A 415 8.97 -5.73 21.96
C PHE A 415 10.33 -5.83 21.27
N ARG A 416 11.32 -5.00 21.64
CA ARG A 416 12.65 -5.01 21.00
C ARG A 416 13.48 -6.28 21.24
N SER A 417 13.04 -7.13 22.16
CA SER A 417 13.68 -8.43 22.47
C SER A 417 13.33 -9.55 21.49
N VAL A 418 12.40 -9.33 20.57
CA VAL A 418 12.02 -10.33 19.56
C VAL A 418 13.22 -10.65 18.67
N ASP A 419 13.51 -11.94 18.50
CA ASP A 419 14.60 -12.46 17.66
C ASP A 419 14.05 -13.47 16.65
N TYR A 420 13.70 -12.96 15.47
CA TYR A 420 13.27 -13.78 14.33
C TYR A 420 14.36 -13.83 13.25
N LEU A 421 15.29 -14.78 13.33
CA LEU A 421 16.47 -14.84 12.45
C LEU A 421 17.29 -13.52 12.49
N ALA A 422 17.33 -12.81 13.63
CA ALA A 422 17.94 -11.49 13.71
C ALA A 422 19.41 -11.46 13.25
N PRO A 423 20.28 -12.44 13.60
CA PRO A 423 21.66 -12.45 13.12
C PRO A 423 21.77 -12.55 11.58
N THR A 424 20.84 -13.27 10.95
CA THR A 424 20.79 -13.42 9.50
C THR A 424 20.21 -12.18 8.83
N ALA A 425 19.20 -11.56 9.43
CA ALA A 425 18.66 -10.28 8.98
C ALA A 425 19.72 -9.16 9.01
N ASN A 426 20.48 -9.08 10.11
CA ASN A 426 21.60 -8.14 10.25
C ASN A 426 22.66 -8.36 9.17
N GLN A 427 23.06 -9.62 8.90
CA GLN A 427 24.03 -9.94 7.85
C GLN A 427 23.53 -9.51 6.46
N ILE A 428 22.24 -9.70 6.17
CA ILE A 428 21.63 -9.27 4.91
C ILE A 428 21.59 -7.75 4.79
N ALA A 429 21.31 -7.04 5.89
CA ALA A 429 21.22 -5.57 5.92
C ALA A 429 22.59 -4.87 5.89
N ALA A 430 23.65 -5.51 6.38
CA ALA A 430 24.96 -4.88 6.57
C ALA A 430 25.66 -4.48 5.26
N ALA A 431 26.43 -3.40 5.30
CA ALA A 431 27.30 -3.01 4.18
C ALA A 431 28.55 -3.90 4.12
N SER A 432 28.96 -4.36 2.94
CA SER A 432 30.18 -5.16 2.78
C SER A 432 31.44 -4.32 3.05
N ARG A 433 32.49 -4.94 3.59
CA ARG A 433 33.86 -4.40 3.55
C ARG A 433 34.59 -4.95 2.31
N PRO A 434 35.51 -4.18 1.69
CA PRO A 434 36.21 -4.62 0.48
C PRO A 434 37.25 -5.72 0.72
N LYS A 435 37.61 -6.05 1.97
CA LYS A 435 38.59 -7.11 2.28
C LYS A 435 37.87 -8.43 2.58
N ARG A 436 38.24 -9.47 1.82
CA ARG A 436 37.98 -10.88 2.16
C ARG A 436 39.16 -11.41 2.97
N GLU A 437 38.88 -12.27 3.94
CA GLU A 437 39.93 -12.95 4.69
C GLU A 437 39.92 -14.44 4.34
N HIS A 438 40.93 -14.90 3.60
CA HIS A 438 41.09 -16.32 3.29
C HIS A 438 41.73 -17.03 4.50
N LYS A 439 40.97 -17.87 5.22
CA LYS A 439 41.38 -18.45 6.52
C LYS A 439 40.92 -19.91 6.70
N ARG A 440 41.56 -20.60 7.66
CA ARG A 440 41.15 -21.92 8.20
C ARG A 440 40.40 -21.75 9.53
N ASP A 441 39.83 -22.84 10.04
CA ASP A 441 39.17 -22.86 11.35
C ASP A 441 40.20 -22.75 12.51
N LYS A 442 39.70 -22.51 13.74
CA LYS A 442 40.50 -22.17 14.95
C LYS A 442 41.68 -23.10 15.27
N ASN A 443 41.68 -24.34 14.78
CA ASN A 443 42.69 -25.36 15.08
C ASN A 443 43.63 -25.68 13.89
N GLY A 444 43.54 -24.96 12.76
CA GLY A 444 44.30 -25.29 11.54
C GLY A 444 43.79 -26.53 10.79
N GLU A 445 42.86 -27.29 11.39
CA GLU A 445 42.15 -28.41 10.78
C GLU A 445 40.88 -27.93 10.05
N GLY A 446 40.72 -28.32 8.79
CA GLY A 446 39.57 -27.97 7.95
C GLY A 446 39.97 -27.40 6.58
N LYS A 447 38.98 -27.21 5.70
CA LYS A 447 39.19 -26.55 4.40
C LYS A 447 39.31 -25.04 4.59
N GLU A 448 40.18 -24.41 3.81
CA GLU A 448 40.29 -22.94 3.69
C GLU A 448 39.02 -22.31 3.12
N ARG A 449 38.76 -21.04 3.50
CA ARG A 449 37.51 -20.30 3.27
C ARG A 449 37.75 -18.81 3.02
N ASP A 450 37.01 -18.22 2.09
CA ASP A 450 36.74 -16.77 2.10
C ASP A 450 35.77 -16.44 3.25
N TYR A 451 36.20 -15.61 4.20
CA TYR A 451 35.33 -14.93 5.15
C TYR A 451 35.01 -13.53 4.65
N HIS A 452 33.73 -13.15 4.66
CA HIS A 452 33.23 -11.88 4.17
C HIS A 452 32.96 -10.94 5.35
N LEU A 453 33.82 -9.92 5.48
CA LEU A 453 33.68 -8.96 6.57
C LEU A 453 32.62 -7.92 6.25
N PHE A 454 31.65 -7.75 7.14
CA PHE A 454 30.61 -6.72 7.06
C PHE A 454 30.99 -5.54 7.97
N ARG A 455 30.40 -4.37 7.71
CA ARG A 455 30.51 -3.22 8.61
C ARG A 455 29.55 -3.40 9.78
N PRO A 456 29.96 -3.03 11.01
CA PRO A 456 29.07 -2.96 12.16
C PRO A 456 27.82 -2.13 11.83
N LEU A 457 26.67 -2.59 12.31
CA LEU A 457 25.42 -1.86 12.16
C LEU A 457 25.27 -0.85 13.30
N GLU A 458 24.83 0.36 12.96
CA GLU A 458 24.35 1.33 13.94
C GLU A 458 23.15 0.75 14.70
N GLU A 459 23.01 1.07 15.98
CA GLU A 459 21.96 0.55 16.87
C GLU A 459 20.54 0.69 16.27
N LYS A 460 20.23 1.86 15.69
CA LYS A 460 18.92 2.11 15.06
C LYS A 460 18.67 1.31 13.77
N SER A 461 19.74 0.75 13.18
CA SER A 461 19.71 -0.06 11.97
C SER A 461 19.78 -1.56 12.25
N HIS A 462 19.88 -1.96 13.51
CA HIS A 462 19.77 -3.38 13.91
C HIS A 462 18.41 -3.93 13.51
N CYS A 463 18.40 -5.18 13.06
CA CYS A 463 17.22 -5.89 12.62
C CYS A 463 16.72 -6.85 13.71
N TRP A 464 15.42 -6.84 13.99
CA TRP A 464 14.77 -7.82 14.87
C TRP A 464 14.44 -9.12 14.12
N GLY A 465 14.31 -9.06 12.79
CA GLY A 465 14.17 -10.28 12.02
C GLY A 465 14.07 -10.19 10.51
N LEU A 466 14.20 -11.35 9.85
CA LEU A 466 14.20 -11.49 8.39
C LEU A 466 12.77 -11.49 7.84
N ILE A 467 12.04 -10.38 8.02
CA ILE A 467 10.63 -10.30 7.61
C ILE A 467 10.42 -9.81 6.17
N SER A 468 11.36 -9.02 5.63
CA SER A 468 11.22 -8.43 4.30
C SER A 468 12.52 -8.25 3.54
N VAL A 469 12.47 -8.38 2.20
CA VAL A 469 13.63 -8.20 1.31
C VAL A 469 13.24 -7.61 -0.05
N ALA A 470 14.16 -6.87 -0.68
CA ALA A 470 13.97 -6.36 -2.04
C ALA A 470 14.69 -7.26 -3.06
N LEU A 471 13.96 -7.90 -3.97
CA LEU A 471 14.49 -8.95 -4.88
C LEU A 471 14.27 -8.69 -6.38
N GLY A 472 13.75 -7.52 -6.76
CA GLY A 472 13.45 -7.22 -8.16
C GLY A 472 14.66 -7.31 -9.11
N LYS A 473 15.85 -6.86 -8.67
CA LYS A 473 17.10 -6.89 -9.46
C LYS A 473 17.84 -8.22 -9.31
N LYS A 474 18.51 -8.69 -10.37
CA LYS A 474 19.34 -9.91 -10.33
C LYS A 474 20.45 -9.77 -9.29
N ALA A 475 21.19 -8.65 -9.30
CA ALA A 475 22.17 -8.34 -8.26
C ALA A 475 21.62 -8.49 -6.83
N ASN A 476 20.40 -8.01 -6.57
CA ASN A 476 19.79 -8.11 -5.25
C ASN A 476 19.49 -9.57 -4.87
N ARG A 477 18.97 -10.38 -5.80
CA ARG A 477 18.70 -11.81 -5.57
C ARG A 477 19.96 -12.61 -5.31
N THR A 478 20.97 -12.43 -6.16
CA THR A 478 22.27 -13.08 -6.01
C THR A 478 22.93 -12.67 -4.71
N ARG A 479 22.95 -11.37 -4.37
CA ARG A 479 23.49 -10.88 -3.09
C ARG A 479 22.72 -11.45 -1.89
N PHE A 480 21.39 -11.49 -1.96
CA PHE A 480 20.57 -12.06 -0.90
C PHE A 480 20.87 -13.55 -0.69
N ALA A 481 20.87 -14.35 -1.76
CA ALA A 481 21.18 -15.77 -1.70
C ALA A 481 22.59 -16.04 -1.14
N GLN A 482 23.57 -15.29 -1.64
CA GLN A 482 24.96 -15.35 -1.19
C GLN A 482 25.07 -15.07 0.31
N ARG A 483 24.47 -13.97 0.79
CA ARG A 483 24.50 -13.60 2.22
C ARG A 483 23.67 -14.51 3.10
N LEU A 484 22.57 -15.06 2.59
CA LEU A 484 21.71 -15.97 3.33
C LEU A 484 22.39 -17.33 3.54
N LEU A 485 23.05 -17.86 2.51
CA LEU A 485 23.45 -19.28 2.45
C LEU A 485 24.96 -19.53 2.43
N ILE A 486 25.78 -18.57 1.98
CA ILE A 486 27.18 -18.82 1.65
C ILE A 486 28.13 -17.98 2.53
N ASP A 487 27.92 -16.66 2.60
CA ASP A 487 28.84 -15.77 3.29
C ASP A 487 28.92 -16.06 4.79
N GLU A 488 30.13 -16.09 5.32
CA GLU A 488 30.40 -16.24 6.75
C GLU A 488 31.25 -15.06 7.23
N HIS A 489 30.77 -14.39 8.28
CA HIS A 489 31.48 -13.26 8.89
C HIS A 489 32.47 -13.71 9.96
N HIS A 490 32.02 -14.60 10.86
CA HIS A 490 32.79 -15.07 12.00
C HIS A 490 33.48 -16.40 11.70
N LEU A 491 34.72 -16.55 12.19
CA LEU A 491 35.45 -17.81 12.16
C LEU A 491 34.68 -18.90 12.92
N ARG A 492 34.59 -20.08 12.32
CA ARG A 492 33.83 -21.21 12.85
C ARG A 492 34.36 -21.72 14.18
N LYS A 493 33.45 -22.03 15.11
CA LYS A 493 33.73 -22.59 16.45
C LYS A 493 34.60 -21.66 17.31
N THR A 494 34.51 -20.34 17.08
CA THR A 494 35.22 -19.34 17.87
C THR A 494 34.29 -18.65 18.87
N ARG A 495 34.88 -18.00 19.88
CA ARG A 495 34.11 -17.15 20.82
C ARG A 495 33.46 -15.96 20.11
N ALA A 496 34.10 -15.43 19.06
CA ALA A 496 33.52 -14.37 18.23
C ALA A 496 32.23 -14.83 17.54
N GLU A 497 32.16 -16.10 17.12
CA GLU A 497 30.94 -16.67 16.55
C GLU A 497 29.86 -16.96 17.62
N THR A 498 30.20 -17.52 18.78
CA THR A 498 29.19 -17.95 19.77
C THR A 498 28.72 -16.83 20.68
N SER A 499 29.58 -15.86 20.98
CA SER A 499 29.35 -14.72 21.87
C SER A 499 29.58 -13.43 21.09
N ARG A 500 28.60 -13.11 20.22
CA ARG A 500 28.64 -11.98 19.28
C ARG A 500 28.32 -10.66 19.98
N HIS A 501 29.04 -9.60 19.65
CA HIS A 501 28.62 -8.24 19.99
C HIS A 501 27.37 -7.85 19.19
N ALA A 502 26.55 -6.95 19.73
CA ALA A 502 25.26 -6.60 19.13
C ALA A 502 25.38 -5.95 17.74
N ASP A 503 26.41 -5.12 17.54
CA ASP A 503 26.73 -4.41 16.30
C ASP A 503 27.33 -5.30 15.20
N GLU A 504 27.93 -6.43 15.57
CA GLU A 504 28.47 -7.46 14.67
C GLU A 504 27.76 -8.82 14.82
N ASN A 505 26.47 -8.80 15.21
CA ASN A 505 25.64 -9.99 15.33
C ASN A 505 25.21 -10.49 13.94
N PHE A 506 26.13 -11.12 13.21
CA PHE A 506 25.96 -11.62 11.84
C PHE A 506 26.11 -13.14 11.76
N LEU A 507 25.14 -13.84 11.18
CA LEU A 507 25.25 -15.27 10.83
C LEU A 507 24.48 -15.58 9.54
N SER A 508 25.05 -16.38 8.64
CA SER A 508 24.26 -17.02 7.58
C SER A 508 23.27 -18.02 8.17
N LEU A 509 22.26 -18.42 7.39
CA LEU A 509 21.18 -19.31 7.83
C LEU A 509 21.70 -20.64 8.41
N TRP A 510 22.72 -21.24 7.80
CA TRP A 510 23.32 -22.49 8.29
C TRP A 510 24.08 -22.30 9.60
N ARG A 511 24.75 -21.16 9.76
CA ARG A 511 25.45 -20.83 11.01
C ARG A 511 24.46 -20.45 12.11
N TRP A 512 23.38 -19.76 11.78
CA TRP A 512 22.25 -19.57 12.68
C TRP A 512 21.70 -20.92 13.16
N LYS A 513 21.38 -21.86 12.26
CA LYS A 513 20.88 -23.20 12.62
C LYS A 513 21.84 -23.97 13.55
N SER A 514 23.14 -23.74 13.43
CA SER A 514 24.18 -24.41 14.24
C SER A 514 24.38 -23.79 15.62
N ASN A 515 24.13 -22.49 15.77
CA ASN A 515 24.40 -21.74 17.01
C ASN A 515 23.12 -21.33 17.76
N HIS A 516 21.96 -21.47 17.14
CA HIS A 516 20.67 -21.10 17.72
C HIS A 516 20.10 -22.25 18.54
N ASN A 517 19.72 -21.95 19.79
CA ASN A 517 18.98 -22.85 20.65
C ASN A 517 17.48 -22.62 20.42
N ALA A 518 16.93 -23.27 19.39
CA ALA A 518 15.52 -23.09 19.05
C ALA A 518 14.59 -23.77 20.05
N THR A 519 13.46 -23.11 20.33
CA THR A 519 12.29 -23.74 20.94
C THR A 519 11.74 -24.81 19.97
N PRO A 520 11.47 -26.04 20.43
CA PRO A 520 10.84 -27.06 19.60
C PRO A 520 9.50 -26.60 19.02
N PHE A 521 9.16 -27.02 17.81
CA PHE A 521 7.93 -26.69 17.11
C PHE A 521 6.69 -26.98 17.96
N ALA A 522 6.66 -28.12 18.65
CA ALA A 522 5.55 -28.48 19.54
C ALA A 522 5.35 -27.47 20.70
N ASN A 523 6.43 -26.91 21.25
CA ASN A 523 6.35 -25.92 22.33
C ASN A 523 5.96 -24.54 21.79
N ALA A 524 6.54 -24.12 20.66
CA ALA A 524 6.15 -22.88 19.98
C ALA A 524 4.67 -22.92 19.55
N LYS A 525 4.19 -24.09 19.07
CA LYS A 525 2.78 -24.34 18.74
C LYS A 525 1.88 -24.19 19.97
N LYS A 526 2.25 -24.78 21.11
CA LYS A 526 1.50 -24.63 22.37
C LYS A 526 1.43 -23.17 22.81
N HIS A 527 2.55 -22.44 22.73
CA HIS A 527 2.61 -21.01 23.05
C HIS A 527 1.68 -20.19 22.14
N PHE A 528 1.77 -20.40 20.82
CA PHE A 528 0.91 -19.74 19.84
C PHE A 528 -0.58 -20.01 20.10
N ILE A 529 -0.98 -21.26 20.34
CA ILE A 529 -2.38 -21.62 20.63
C ILE A 529 -2.86 -20.94 21.93
N ALA A 530 -2.02 -20.88 22.96
CA ALA A 530 -2.35 -20.19 24.21
C ALA A 530 -2.54 -18.68 23.99
N CYS A 531 -1.65 -18.03 23.23
CA CYS A 531 -1.79 -16.63 22.84
C CYS A 531 -3.06 -16.40 22.01
N GLN A 532 -3.35 -17.28 21.05
CA GLN A 532 -4.53 -17.18 20.20
C GLN A 532 -5.82 -17.27 21.02
N LYS A 533 -5.88 -18.23 21.96
CA LYS A 533 -7.02 -18.39 22.86
C LYS A 533 -7.24 -17.13 23.70
N LYS A 534 -6.18 -16.57 24.29
CA LYS A 534 -6.27 -15.34 25.09
C LYS A 534 -6.70 -14.13 24.26
N THR A 535 -6.22 -14.01 23.02
CA THR A 535 -6.68 -12.95 22.09
C THR A 535 -8.17 -13.11 21.78
N ALA A 536 -8.63 -14.34 21.51
CA ALA A 536 -10.04 -14.63 21.25
C ALA A 536 -10.93 -14.36 22.47
N GLU A 537 -10.48 -14.68 23.68
CA GLU A 537 -11.20 -14.38 24.94
C GLU A 537 -11.39 -12.86 25.14
N LEU A 538 -10.34 -12.05 24.88
CA LEU A 538 -10.45 -10.59 24.96
C LEU A 538 -11.38 -10.03 23.87
N GLN A 539 -11.27 -10.53 22.63
CA GLN A 539 -12.15 -10.12 21.53
C GLN A 539 -13.62 -10.46 21.82
N GLN A 540 -13.89 -11.65 22.36
CA GLN A 540 -15.25 -12.05 22.77
C GLN A 540 -15.81 -11.15 23.88
N GLN A 541 -14.97 -10.70 24.82
CA GLN A 541 -15.39 -9.73 25.84
C GLN A 541 -15.77 -8.38 25.24
N LEU A 542 -15.05 -7.91 24.21
CA LEU A 542 -15.43 -6.71 23.46
C LEU A 542 -16.73 -6.91 22.67
N GLU A 543 -16.93 -8.07 22.05
CA GLU A 543 -18.18 -8.39 21.36
C GLU A 543 -19.37 -8.39 22.31
N ILE A 544 -19.22 -8.96 23.52
CA ILE A 544 -20.23 -8.89 24.57
C ILE A 544 -20.51 -7.44 24.95
N LEU A 545 -19.47 -6.63 25.16
CA LEU A 545 -19.63 -5.20 25.48
C LEU A 545 -20.35 -4.43 24.36
N ALA A 546 -20.01 -4.68 23.10
CA ALA A 546 -20.66 -4.08 21.94
C ALA A 546 -22.15 -4.46 21.86
N ASN A 547 -22.47 -5.74 22.06
CA ASN A 547 -23.85 -6.21 22.10
C ASN A 547 -24.65 -5.61 23.26
N LEU A 548 -24.03 -5.45 24.44
CA LEU A 548 -24.67 -4.80 25.60
C LEU A 548 -24.92 -3.30 25.35
N LEU A 549 -24.01 -2.61 24.66
CA LEU A 549 -24.19 -1.20 24.28
C LEU A 549 -25.26 -1.01 23.19
N ALA A 550 -25.42 -1.97 22.28
CA ALA A 550 -26.42 -1.94 21.23
C ALA A 550 -27.84 -2.27 21.74
N LYS A 551 -27.98 -2.94 22.88
CA LYS A 551 -29.28 -3.13 23.54
C LYS A 551 -29.82 -1.78 23.99
N GLN A 552 -30.76 -1.22 23.23
CA GLN A 552 -31.53 -0.06 23.70
C GLN A 552 -32.31 -0.44 24.96
N PRO A 553 -32.63 0.52 25.85
CA PRO A 553 -33.59 0.30 26.93
C PRO A 553 -34.94 0.00 26.29
N ASP A 554 -35.20 -1.28 26.11
CA ASP A 554 -36.36 -1.73 25.37
C ASP A 554 -37.60 -1.32 26.17
N GLY A 555 -38.50 -0.58 25.52
CA GLY A 555 -39.78 -0.16 26.10
C GLY A 555 -40.62 -1.36 26.56
N ALA A 556 -40.16 -2.60 26.31
CA ALA A 556 -40.64 -3.86 26.87
C ALA A 556 -40.97 -3.79 28.37
N LEU A 557 -40.13 -3.20 29.22
CA LEU A 557 -40.40 -3.15 30.66
C LEU A 557 -41.56 -2.19 30.97
N ASN A 558 -41.63 -1.06 30.26
CA ASN A 558 -42.75 -0.12 30.33
C ASN A 558 -44.04 -0.73 29.76
N ALA A 559 -43.95 -1.47 28.66
CA ALA A 559 -45.07 -2.16 28.03
C ALA A 559 -45.62 -3.30 28.90
N LEU A 560 -44.74 -4.11 29.50
CA LEU A 560 -45.11 -5.15 30.47
C LEU A 560 -45.74 -4.54 31.72
N SER A 561 -45.18 -3.44 32.23
CA SER A 561 -45.74 -2.72 33.40
C SER A 561 -47.12 -2.15 33.11
N SER A 562 -47.32 -1.52 31.95
CA SER A 562 -48.64 -1.03 31.52
C SER A 562 -49.66 -2.17 31.35
N LYS A 563 -49.23 -3.32 30.82
CA LYS A 563 -50.08 -4.51 30.66
C LYS A 563 -50.43 -5.17 31.99
N LEU A 564 -49.52 -5.14 32.97
CA LEU A 564 -49.78 -5.57 34.33
C LEU A 564 -50.85 -4.69 34.98
N GLU A 565 -50.73 -3.36 34.86
CA GLU A 565 -51.69 -2.39 35.41
C GLU A 565 -53.12 -2.61 34.86
N GLN A 566 -53.26 -2.79 33.54
CA GLN A 566 -54.56 -3.12 32.92
C GLN A 566 -55.13 -4.46 33.42
N THR A 567 -54.26 -5.45 33.65
CA THR A 567 -54.65 -6.77 34.16
C THR A 567 -55.07 -6.69 35.64
N GLU A 568 -54.43 -5.84 36.44
CA GLU A 568 -54.80 -5.57 37.83
C GLU A 568 -56.17 -4.93 37.94
N GLN A 569 -56.44 -3.89 37.15
CA GLN A 569 -57.77 -3.26 37.07
C GLN A 569 -58.86 -4.26 36.68
N SER A 570 -58.56 -5.14 35.72
CA SER A 570 -59.46 -6.22 35.31
C SER A 570 -59.71 -7.21 36.45
N CYS A 571 -58.65 -7.64 37.15
CA CYS A 571 -58.74 -8.56 38.29
C CYS A 571 -59.63 -7.99 39.41
N GLU A 572 -59.47 -6.69 39.72
CA GLU A 572 -60.28 -6.00 40.71
C GLU A 572 -61.75 -5.87 40.29
N THR A 573 -62.00 -5.57 39.01
CA THR A 573 -63.36 -5.53 38.43
C THR A 573 -64.07 -6.88 38.56
N TYR A 574 -63.40 -7.99 38.18
CA TYR A 574 -63.97 -9.34 38.29
C TYR A 574 -64.14 -9.79 39.74
N ARG A 575 -63.21 -9.42 40.64
CA ARG A 575 -63.33 -9.68 42.08
C ARG A 575 -64.54 -8.96 42.69
N ASN A 576 -64.77 -7.69 42.33
CA ASN A 576 -65.93 -6.92 42.78
C ASN A 576 -67.24 -7.50 42.24
N ARG A 577 -67.29 -7.92 40.97
CA ARG A 577 -68.45 -8.61 40.39
C ARG A 577 -68.77 -9.94 41.08
N LEU A 578 -67.73 -10.74 41.35
CA LEU A 578 -67.89 -12.01 42.07
C LEU A 578 -68.43 -11.76 43.49
N ARG A 579 -67.85 -10.81 44.23
CA ARG A 579 -68.31 -10.43 45.57
C ARG A 579 -69.79 -10.05 45.57
N LYS A 580 -70.22 -9.20 44.64
CA LYS A 580 -71.63 -8.78 44.52
C LYS A 580 -72.57 -9.97 44.29
N ILE A 581 -72.21 -10.89 43.38
CA ILE A 581 -73.04 -12.09 43.13
C ILE A 581 -73.05 -13.03 44.34
N THR A 582 -71.94 -13.15 45.09
CA THR A 582 -71.89 -13.96 46.31
C THR A 582 -72.73 -13.35 47.43
N GLU A 583 -72.73 -12.03 47.60
CA GLU A 583 -73.63 -11.33 48.53
C GLU A 583 -75.12 -11.53 48.13
N GLU A 584 -75.43 -11.50 46.84
CA GLU A 584 -76.78 -11.81 46.31
C GLU A 584 -77.17 -13.27 46.57
N GLN A 585 -76.25 -14.23 46.41
CA GLN A 585 -76.47 -15.64 46.74
C GLN A 585 -76.79 -15.85 48.22
N ASP A 586 -76.01 -15.24 49.11
CA ASP A 586 -76.22 -15.31 50.57
C ASP A 586 -77.61 -14.77 50.95
N LEU A 587 -78.05 -13.69 50.30
CA LEU A 587 -79.38 -13.14 50.49
C LEU A 587 -80.48 -14.09 49.97
N LEU A 588 -80.29 -14.65 48.77
CA LEU A 588 -81.19 -15.64 48.17
C LEU A 588 -81.29 -16.91 49.02
N GLU A 589 -80.18 -17.42 49.57
CA GLU A 589 -80.18 -18.57 50.48
C GLU A 589 -80.92 -18.29 51.79
N LYS A 590 -80.81 -17.07 52.33
CA LYS A 590 -81.61 -16.63 53.48
C LYS A 590 -83.10 -16.58 53.14
N GLN A 591 -83.45 -16.06 51.95
CA GLN A 591 -84.83 -16.03 51.46
C GLN A 591 -85.40 -17.43 51.22
N ILE A 592 -84.62 -18.35 50.63
CA ILE A 592 -85.00 -19.76 50.44
C ILE A 592 -85.21 -20.44 51.78
N ARG A 593 -84.31 -20.23 52.77
CA ARG A 593 -84.48 -20.75 54.13
C ARG A 593 -85.78 -20.25 54.78
N TYR A 594 -86.07 -18.96 54.64
CA TYR A 594 -87.31 -18.38 55.12
C TYR A 594 -88.54 -18.94 54.40
N ALA A 595 -88.52 -19.01 53.07
CA ALA A 595 -89.61 -19.58 52.27
C ALA A 595 -89.84 -21.07 52.58
N ALA A 596 -88.77 -21.86 52.79
CA ALA A 596 -88.85 -23.25 53.20
C ALA A 596 -89.45 -23.41 54.62
N GLN A 597 -89.14 -22.50 55.54
CA GLN A 597 -89.76 -22.46 56.87
C GLN A 597 -91.25 -22.10 56.77
N GLN A 598 -91.61 -21.11 55.96
CA GLN A 598 -93.02 -20.74 55.72
C GLN A 598 -93.80 -21.89 55.08
N GLN A 599 -93.23 -22.57 54.08
CA GLN A 599 -93.83 -23.77 53.50
C GLN A 599 -94.05 -24.86 54.54
N LYS A 600 -93.07 -25.13 55.43
CA LYS A 600 -93.23 -26.10 56.53
C LYS A 600 -94.31 -25.70 57.54
N ILE A 601 -94.48 -24.40 57.80
CA ILE A 601 -95.55 -23.89 58.66
C ILE A 601 -96.91 -24.13 57.99
N ILE A 602 -97.05 -23.74 56.72
CA ILE A 602 -98.24 -24.00 55.91
C ILE A 602 -98.54 -25.52 55.90
N GLU A 603 -97.56 -26.38 55.63
CA GLU A 603 -97.75 -27.84 55.63
C GLU A 603 -98.20 -28.41 56.99
N LYS A 604 -97.80 -27.79 58.12
CA LYS A 604 -98.25 -28.16 59.47
C LYS A 604 -99.68 -27.70 59.78
N GLU A 605 -100.17 -26.64 59.13
CA GLU A 605 -101.54 -26.14 59.22
C GLU A 605 -102.52 -26.89 58.30
N SER A 606 -102.16 -28.11 57.88
CA SER A 606 -102.99 -28.94 57.00
C SER A 606 -104.42 -29.10 57.56
N PRO A 607 -105.47 -28.73 56.81
CA PRO A 607 -106.84 -28.90 57.27
C PRO A 607 -107.16 -30.38 57.53
N GLY A 608 -107.71 -30.70 58.71
CA GLY A 608 -108.15 -32.06 59.03
C GLY A 608 -109.26 -32.56 58.10
N TRP A 609 -109.47 -33.88 58.03
CA TRP A 609 -110.38 -34.51 57.06
C TRP A 609 -111.83 -33.97 57.06
N LEU A 610 -112.33 -33.48 58.21
CA LEU A 610 -113.65 -32.85 58.33
C LEU A 610 -113.72 -31.45 57.67
N ALA A 611 -112.63 -30.68 57.67
CA ALA A 611 -112.56 -29.38 56.99
C ALA A 611 -112.54 -29.53 55.46
N HIS A 612 -111.98 -30.65 54.97
CA HIS A 612 -112.01 -31.06 53.56
C HIS A 612 -113.41 -31.34 53.00
N LEU A 613 -114.36 -31.74 53.87
CA LEU A 613 -115.77 -31.86 53.52
C LEU A 613 -116.49 -30.51 53.61
N ILE A 614 -116.35 -29.81 54.74
CA ILE A 614 -117.23 -28.68 55.08
C ILE A 614 -116.74 -27.35 54.49
N ASN A 615 -115.48 -26.95 54.75
CA ASN A 615 -115.02 -25.59 54.43
C ASN A 615 -114.24 -25.52 53.12
N ARG A 616 -114.96 -25.68 52.00
CA ARG A 616 -114.37 -25.60 50.64
C ARG A 616 -113.58 -24.30 50.38
N LYS A 617 -113.96 -23.16 50.98
CA LYS A 617 -113.20 -21.90 50.86
C LYS A 617 -111.85 -21.97 51.56
N GLN A 618 -111.79 -22.52 52.77
CA GLN A 618 -110.56 -22.64 53.57
C GLN A 618 -109.58 -23.66 52.99
N VAL A 619 -110.09 -24.78 52.44
CA VAL A 619 -109.27 -25.80 51.77
C VAL A 619 -108.69 -25.26 50.45
N LYS A 620 -109.47 -24.51 49.67
CA LYS A 620 -109.00 -23.87 48.44
C LYS A 620 -107.93 -22.80 48.72
N ALA A 621 -108.14 -21.97 49.74
CA ALA A 621 -107.16 -20.98 50.19
C ALA A 621 -105.84 -21.63 50.67
N TYR A 622 -105.93 -22.76 51.39
CA TYR A 622 -104.76 -23.56 51.79
C TYR A 622 -104.00 -24.16 50.59
N GLN A 623 -104.72 -24.75 49.63
CA GLN A 623 -104.11 -25.30 48.41
C GLN A 623 -103.44 -24.20 47.58
N GLU A 624 -104.09 -23.05 47.39
CA GLU A 624 -103.51 -21.88 46.71
C GLU A 624 -102.27 -21.34 47.44
N ALA A 625 -102.31 -21.25 48.78
CA ALA A 625 -101.16 -20.84 49.58
C ALA A 625 -99.98 -21.82 49.50
N ARG A 626 -100.26 -23.14 49.53
CA ARG A 626 -99.23 -24.19 49.39
C ARG A 626 -98.60 -24.19 48.00
N LEU A 627 -99.41 -24.06 46.95
CA LEU A 627 -98.93 -24.04 45.57
C LEU A 627 -98.12 -22.78 45.27
N LYS A 628 -98.55 -21.62 45.82
CA LYS A 628 -97.77 -20.38 45.79
C LYS A 628 -96.44 -20.50 46.52
N ALA A 629 -96.43 -21.03 47.74
CA ALA A 629 -95.19 -21.25 48.49
C ALA A 629 -94.22 -22.23 47.78
N GLN A 630 -94.74 -23.30 47.17
CA GLN A 630 -93.94 -24.22 46.35
C GLN A 630 -93.39 -23.55 45.08
N HIS A 631 -94.19 -22.74 44.39
CA HIS A 631 -93.76 -21.99 43.21
C HIS A 631 -92.71 -20.93 43.56
N ASP A 632 -92.89 -20.19 44.65
CA ASP A 632 -91.93 -19.21 45.16
C ASP A 632 -90.61 -19.89 45.54
N LEU A 633 -90.66 -21.05 46.22
CA LEU A 633 -89.47 -21.84 46.56
C LEU A 633 -88.75 -22.33 45.29
N LEU A 634 -89.47 -22.86 44.30
CA LEU A 634 -88.90 -23.35 43.05
C LEU A 634 -88.24 -22.22 42.26
N THR A 635 -88.88 -21.04 42.20
CA THR A 635 -88.39 -19.85 41.51
C THR A 635 -87.13 -19.31 42.18
N LEU A 636 -87.11 -19.19 43.51
CA LEU A 636 -85.94 -18.78 44.27
C LEU A 636 -84.78 -19.78 44.12
N THR A 637 -85.08 -21.09 44.13
CA THR A 637 -84.08 -22.14 43.92
C THR A 637 -83.51 -22.10 42.49
N GLY A 638 -84.33 -21.85 41.47
CA GLY A 638 -83.88 -21.65 40.09
C GLY A 638 -82.99 -20.42 39.92
N LEU A 639 -83.35 -19.30 40.58
CA LEU A 639 -82.51 -18.10 40.64
C LEU A 639 -81.18 -18.35 41.34
N LEU A 640 -81.18 -19.12 42.44
CA LEU A 640 -79.96 -19.52 43.13
C LEU A 640 -79.04 -20.31 42.18
N VAL A 641 -79.55 -21.33 41.49
CA VAL A 641 -78.76 -22.13 40.51
C VAL A 641 -78.15 -21.25 39.42
N GLN A 642 -78.92 -20.32 38.84
CA GLN A 642 -78.40 -19.38 37.83
C GLN A 642 -77.27 -18.49 38.40
N LYS A 643 -77.46 -17.95 39.62
CA LYS A 643 -76.43 -17.14 40.28
C LYS A 643 -75.21 -17.98 40.63
N THR A 644 -75.37 -19.23 41.04
CA THR A 644 -74.28 -20.19 41.30
C THR A 644 -73.46 -20.44 40.05
N GLN A 645 -74.09 -20.76 38.92
CA GLN A 645 -73.38 -20.92 37.64
C GLN A 645 -72.62 -19.66 37.25
N ARG A 646 -73.23 -18.48 37.39
CA ARG A 646 -72.57 -17.21 37.07
C ARG A 646 -71.39 -16.89 37.99
N ALA A 647 -71.48 -17.24 39.28
CA ALA A 647 -70.37 -17.12 40.22
C ALA A 647 -69.22 -18.06 39.85
N THR A 648 -69.51 -19.30 39.45
CA THR A 648 -68.48 -20.26 39.00
C THR A 648 -67.77 -19.77 37.74
N GLU A 649 -68.51 -19.22 36.76
CA GLU A 649 -67.96 -18.62 35.54
C GLU A 649 -67.03 -17.43 35.87
N LEU A 650 -67.49 -16.50 36.71
CA LEU A 650 -66.68 -15.34 37.14
C LEU A 650 -65.46 -15.77 37.95
N ARG A 651 -65.56 -16.83 38.75
CA ARG A 651 -64.44 -17.38 39.53
C ARG A 651 -63.37 -17.96 38.61
N LYS A 652 -63.78 -18.73 37.58
CA LYS A 652 -62.87 -19.23 36.54
C LYS A 652 -62.16 -18.09 35.80
N GLN A 653 -62.91 -17.07 35.34
CA GLN A 653 -62.33 -15.91 34.66
C GLN A 653 -61.36 -15.12 35.57
N LEU A 654 -61.70 -14.99 36.86
CA LEU A 654 -60.82 -14.36 37.84
C LEU A 654 -59.52 -15.15 38.04
N ASP A 655 -59.59 -16.48 38.11
CA ASP A 655 -58.41 -17.33 38.27
C ASP A 655 -57.52 -17.33 37.01
N ASP A 656 -58.11 -17.31 35.81
CA ASP A 656 -57.37 -17.12 34.56
C ASP A 656 -56.64 -15.76 34.52
N ILE A 657 -57.30 -14.68 34.96
CA ILE A 657 -56.69 -13.34 35.04
C ILE A 657 -55.60 -13.29 36.12
N LYS A 658 -55.77 -13.95 37.26
CA LYS A 658 -54.71 -14.08 38.28
C LYS A 658 -53.50 -14.84 37.75
N ALA A 659 -53.71 -15.92 37.00
CA ALA A 659 -52.64 -16.66 36.36
C ALA A 659 -51.87 -15.78 35.36
N LYS A 660 -52.59 -15.00 34.53
CA LYS A 660 -51.99 -14.00 33.63
C LYS A 660 -51.21 -12.92 34.38
N LYS A 661 -51.76 -12.39 35.48
CA LYS A 661 -51.08 -11.44 36.36
C LYS A 661 -49.77 -12.03 36.91
N SER A 662 -49.81 -13.25 37.44
CA SER A 662 -48.62 -13.93 37.97
C SER A 662 -47.56 -14.17 36.91
N ALA A 663 -47.96 -14.55 35.69
CA ALA A 663 -47.03 -14.72 34.57
C ALA A 663 -46.37 -13.39 34.17
N LEU A 664 -47.16 -12.31 34.05
CA LEU A 664 -46.63 -10.97 33.77
C LEU A 664 -45.67 -10.46 34.86
N GLN A 665 -45.97 -10.74 36.14
CA GLN A 665 -45.07 -10.40 37.25
C GLN A 665 -43.74 -11.15 37.17
N GLN A 666 -43.78 -12.46 36.85
CA GLN A 666 -42.55 -13.26 36.63
C GLN A 666 -41.74 -12.74 35.44
N ASP A 667 -42.40 -12.36 34.34
CA ASP A 667 -41.73 -11.81 33.16
C ASP A 667 -41.08 -10.45 33.46
N ILE A 668 -41.73 -9.58 34.23
CA ILE A 668 -41.15 -8.31 34.70
C ILE A 668 -39.94 -8.56 35.61
N GLU A 669 -40.05 -9.47 36.59
CA GLU A 669 -38.93 -9.81 37.47
C GLU A 669 -37.74 -10.36 36.68
N LYS A 670 -38.00 -11.27 35.73
CA LYS A 670 -36.97 -11.85 34.87
C LYS A 670 -36.29 -10.78 34.02
N THR A 671 -37.07 -9.89 33.39
CA THR A 671 -36.55 -8.80 32.55
C THR A 671 -35.76 -7.80 33.39
N THR A 672 -36.22 -7.48 34.60
CA THR A 672 -35.55 -6.57 35.53
C THR A 672 -34.21 -7.15 36.00
N ARG A 673 -34.19 -8.43 36.39
CA ARG A 673 -32.94 -9.13 36.75
C ARG A 673 -31.97 -9.17 35.57
N GLN A 674 -32.45 -9.48 34.37
CA GLN A 674 -31.60 -9.48 33.17
C GLN A 674 -31.01 -8.09 32.88
N GLN A 675 -31.79 -7.01 32.99
CA GLN A 675 -31.27 -5.64 32.82
C GLN A 675 -30.25 -5.26 33.90
N ALA A 676 -30.45 -5.70 35.14
CA ALA A 676 -29.49 -5.49 36.23
C ALA A 676 -28.18 -6.26 35.97
N ASP A 677 -28.27 -7.54 35.59
CA ASP A 677 -27.12 -8.38 35.27
C ASP A 677 -26.34 -7.83 34.05
N ASP A 678 -27.06 -7.40 33.01
CA ASP A 678 -26.49 -6.75 31.82
C ASP A 678 -25.76 -5.45 32.19
N SER A 679 -26.35 -4.63 33.08
CA SER A 679 -25.74 -3.37 33.56
C SER A 679 -24.47 -3.63 34.37
N VAL A 680 -24.48 -4.61 35.27
CA VAL A 680 -23.31 -5.02 36.06
C VAL A 680 -22.20 -5.58 35.15
N ALA A 681 -22.56 -6.43 34.18
CA ALA A 681 -21.61 -6.96 33.21
C ALA A 681 -20.99 -5.84 32.36
N MET A 682 -21.79 -4.87 31.92
CA MET A 682 -21.33 -3.71 31.17
C MET A 682 -20.36 -2.85 31.99
N MET A 683 -20.67 -2.53 33.26
CA MET A 683 -19.77 -1.76 34.13
C MET A 683 -18.43 -2.48 34.32
N ARG A 684 -18.45 -3.78 34.62
CA ARG A 684 -17.23 -4.58 34.79
C ARG A 684 -16.35 -4.58 33.53
N LEU A 685 -16.96 -4.68 32.35
CA LEU A 685 -16.22 -4.66 31.08
C LEU A 685 -15.67 -3.25 30.76
N LYS A 686 -16.42 -2.18 31.08
CA LYS A 686 -15.94 -0.79 30.95
C LYS A 686 -14.78 -0.48 31.90
N GLU A 687 -14.82 -0.98 33.14
CA GLU A 687 -13.71 -0.86 34.09
C GLU A 687 -12.46 -1.60 33.62
N LYS A 688 -12.63 -2.76 32.98
CA LYS A 688 -11.52 -3.52 32.43
C LYS A 688 -10.84 -2.81 31.24
N PHE A 689 -11.62 -2.13 30.40
CA PHE A 689 -11.12 -1.44 29.21
C PHE A 689 -11.41 0.07 29.26
N PRO A 690 -10.73 0.82 30.15
CA PRO A 690 -11.05 2.21 30.46
C PRO A 690 -10.74 3.19 29.32
N HIS A 691 -9.89 2.81 28.37
CA HIS A 691 -9.42 3.70 27.30
C HIS A 691 -10.14 3.50 25.96
N ILE A 692 -11.17 2.65 25.92
CA ILE A 692 -11.93 2.41 24.69
C ILE A 692 -12.70 3.66 24.29
N THR A 693 -12.53 4.06 23.03
CA THR A 693 -13.45 4.97 22.35
C THR A 693 -14.63 4.18 21.81
N PHE A 694 -15.85 4.53 22.24
CA PHE A 694 -17.08 3.88 21.80
C PHE A 694 -17.66 4.55 20.55
N PRO A 695 -18.37 3.79 19.70
CA PRO A 695 -19.15 4.37 18.61
C PRO A 695 -20.18 5.39 19.09
N ASP A 696 -20.29 6.50 18.36
CA ASP A 696 -21.28 7.54 18.57
C ASP A 696 -21.88 7.92 17.20
N ALA A 697 -23.11 7.48 16.97
CA ALA A 697 -23.80 7.66 15.68
C ALA A 697 -24.31 9.09 15.47
N ASP A 698 -24.35 9.91 16.52
CA ASP A 698 -24.83 11.30 16.46
C ASP A 698 -23.70 12.27 16.07
N LYS A 699 -22.44 11.83 16.18
CA LYS A 699 -21.30 12.61 15.71
C LYS A 699 -21.24 12.65 14.19
N ARG A 700 -20.58 13.70 13.69
CA ARG A 700 -20.23 13.81 12.27
C ARG A 700 -18.86 13.17 12.03
N ILE A 701 -18.71 12.53 10.88
CA ILE A 701 -17.47 11.88 10.46
C ILE A 701 -16.28 12.84 10.30
N ASP A 702 -16.51 14.14 10.11
CA ASP A 702 -15.48 15.18 10.05
C ASP A 702 -14.97 15.64 11.44
N ASP A 703 -15.52 15.11 12.53
CA ASP A 703 -15.06 15.40 13.89
C ASP A 703 -13.60 14.94 14.12
N LYS A 704 -12.79 15.84 14.68
CA LYS A 704 -11.34 15.62 14.83
C LYS A 704 -11.03 14.52 15.85
N GLU A 705 -11.77 14.47 16.96
CA GLU A 705 -11.53 13.49 18.02
C GLU A 705 -11.96 12.09 17.56
N LEU A 706 -13.11 12.00 16.89
CA LEU A 706 -13.58 10.77 16.26
C LEU A 706 -12.56 10.20 15.25
N GLN A 707 -11.99 11.04 14.38
CA GLN A 707 -11.05 10.58 13.35
C GLN A 707 -9.70 10.12 13.92
N ARG A 708 -9.23 10.72 15.02
CA ARG A 708 -7.90 10.47 15.60
C ARG A 708 -7.75 9.06 16.17
N THR A 709 -8.82 8.46 16.67
CA THR A 709 -8.80 7.20 17.42
C THR A 709 -9.87 6.24 16.91
N ALA A 710 -9.46 5.04 16.51
CA ALA A 710 -10.40 3.98 16.12
C ALA A 710 -11.18 3.42 17.32
N PHE A 711 -12.40 2.97 17.06
CA PHE A 711 -13.23 2.32 18.05
C PHE A 711 -12.63 0.99 18.56
N TRP A 712 -13.02 0.61 19.77
CA TRP A 712 -12.71 -0.70 20.37
C TRP A 712 -11.21 -0.97 20.55
N GLN A 713 -10.36 0.05 20.44
CA GLN A 713 -8.92 -0.06 20.72
C GLN A 713 -8.65 0.18 22.20
N ASP A 714 -7.83 -0.68 22.80
CA ASP A 714 -7.33 -0.54 24.16
C ASP A 714 -5.91 -1.09 24.24
N THR A 715 -5.11 -0.56 25.17
CA THR A 715 -3.71 -0.95 25.39
C THR A 715 -3.55 -2.45 25.66
N GLU A 716 -4.42 -3.08 26.46
CA GLU A 716 -4.32 -4.52 26.79
C GLU A 716 -4.58 -5.37 25.54
N ILE A 717 -5.61 -5.05 24.78
CA ILE A 717 -5.99 -5.76 23.55
C ILE A 717 -4.92 -5.61 22.49
N ASN A 718 -4.43 -4.38 22.29
CA ASN A 718 -3.37 -4.06 21.36
C ASN A 718 -2.09 -4.83 21.67
N ARG A 719 -1.67 -4.84 22.94
CA ARG A 719 -0.52 -5.62 23.40
C ARG A 719 -0.70 -7.11 23.15
N GLN A 720 -1.89 -7.66 23.43
CA GLN A 720 -2.15 -9.08 23.24
C GLN A 720 -2.17 -9.48 21.75
N ARG A 721 -2.72 -8.65 20.85
CA ARG A 721 -2.66 -8.84 19.39
C ARG A 721 -1.22 -8.84 18.86
N SER A 722 -0.38 -7.93 19.39
CA SER A 722 1.05 -7.88 19.06
C SER A 722 1.81 -9.11 19.60
N ARG A 723 1.49 -9.59 20.82
CA ARG A 723 2.02 -10.85 21.36
C ARG A 723 1.63 -12.07 20.53
N LEU A 724 0.40 -12.12 20.01
CA LEU A 724 -0.03 -13.19 19.11
C LEU A 724 0.78 -13.20 17.81
N PHE A 725 1.05 -12.03 17.23
CA PHE A 725 1.94 -11.91 16.09
C PHE A 725 3.37 -12.38 16.40
N ILE A 726 3.93 -11.99 17.55
CA ILE A 726 5.26 -12.46 17.97
C ILE A 726 5.29 -13.99 18.11
N ALA A 727 4.27 -14.57 18.77
CA ALA A 727 4.14 -16.03 18.88
C ALA A 727 4.00 -16.71 17.50
N ALA A 728 3.36 -16.04 16.53
CA ALA A 728 3.30 -16.53 15.16
C ALA A 728 4.70 -16.53 14.51
N MET A 729 5.51 -15.49 14.68
CA MET A 729 6.89 -15.44 14.17
C MET A 729 7.77 -16.52 14.83
N GLU A 730 7.64 -16.72 16.14
CA GLU A 730 8.31 -17.79 16.87
C GLU A 730 7.95 -19.18 16.33
N LEU A 731 6.67 -19.41 16.01
CA LEU A 731 6.20 -20.66 15.42
C LEU A 731 6.84 -20.91 14.04
N HIS A 732 6.92 -19.88 13.18
CA HIS A 732 7.58 -19.98 11.88
C HIS A 732 9.10 -20.23 12.03
N GLN A 733 9.75 -19.60 13.00
CA GLN A 733 11.16 -19.83 13.30
C GLN A 733 11.43 -21.27 13.76
N ALA A 734 10.59 -21.77 14.68
CA ALA A 734 10.68 -23.16 15.16
C ALA A 734 10.44 -24.16 14.02
N TRP A 735 9.44 -23.89 13.17
CA TRP A 735 9.19 -24.67 11.95
C TRP A 735 10.42 -24.70 11.05
N LEU A 736 11.02 -23.54 10.73
CA LEU A 736 12.19 -23.49 9.85
C LEU A 736 13.38 -24.26 10.44
N TYR A 737 13.60 -24.12 11.76
CA TYR A 737 14.68 -24.82 12.45
C TYR A 737 14.56 -26.34 12.30
N GLU A 738 13.37 -26.89 12.52
CA GLU A 738 13.11 -28.32 12.37
C GLU A 738 13.07 -28.75 10.90
N ALA A 739 12.48 -27.96 9.99
CA ALA A 739 12.43 -28.24 8.56
C ALA A 739 13.83 -28.33 7.93
N LEU A 740 14.78 -27.48 8.37
CA LEU A 740 16.19 -27.57 7.97
C LEU A 740 16.87 -28.88 8.43
N SER A 741 16.25 -29.63 9.33
CA SER A 741 16.71 -30.96 9.76
C SER A 741 16.27 -32.08 8.79
N ILE A 742 15.25 -31.83 7.96
CA ILE A 742 14.71 -32.75 6.96
C ILE A 742 15.55 -32.68 5.67
N SER A 743 15.92 -33.85 5.13
CA SER A 743 16.89 -33.95 4.03
C SER A 743 16.41 -33.33 2.71
N SER A 744 15.16 -33.57 2.32
CA SER A 744 14.55 -33.03 1.10
C SER A 744 14.47 -31.50 1.15
N PHE A 745 13.91 -30.94 2.23
CA PHE A 745 13.83 -29.48 2.43
C PHE A 745 15.23 -28.83 2.47
N ARG A 746 16.18 -29.44 3.19
CA ARG A 746 17.57 -28.93 3.25
C ARG A 746 18.21 -28.86 1.87
N LYS A 747 17.93 -29.84 0.99
CA LYS A 747 18.40 -29.82 -0.40
C LYS A 747 17.80 -28.62 -1.14
N ASN A 748 16.49 -28.41 -1.05
CA ASN A 748 15.82 -27.27 -1.67
C ASN A 748 16.41 -25.93 -1.18
N ILE A 749 16.61 -25.74 0.12
CA ILE A 749 17.21 -24.49 0.64
C ILE A 749 18.64 -24.26 0.14
N ARG A 750 19.43 -25.31 -0.11
CA ARG A 750 20.76 -25.17 -0.71
C ARG A 750 20.68 -24.73 -2.17
N ASP A 751 19.76 -25.32 -2.91
CA ASP A 751 19.56 -25.07 -4.35
C ASP A 751 18.82 -23.74 -4.61
N LEU A 752 18.24 -23.13 -3.57
CA LEU A 752 17.59 -21.81 -3.62
C LEU A 752 18.48 -20.71 -4.19
N SER A 753 19.81 -20.79 -3.97
CA SER A 753 20.76 -19.82 -4.54
C SER A 753 20.81 -19.85 -6.07
N HIS A 754 20.75 -21.05 -6.64
CA HIS A 754 20.68 -21.26 -8.09
C HIS A 754 19.35 -20.71 -8.61
N PHE A 755 18.23 -21.11 -8.00
CA PHE A 755 16.90 -20.63 -8.37
C PHE A 755 16.81 -19.10 -8.38
N LEU A 756 17.21 -18.44 -7.30
CA LEU A 756 17.11 -16.97 -7.18
C LEU A 756 17.97 -16.23 -8.21
N SER A 757 19.07 -16.84 -8.64
CA SER A 757 19.94 -16.30 -9.69
C SER A 757 19.30 -16.38 -11.07
N THR A 758 18.59 -17.48 -11.36
CA THR A 758 17.93 -17.73 -12.66
C THR A 758 16.50 -18.31 -12.51
N PRO A 759 15.50 -17.56 -12.01
CA PRO A 759 14.17 -18.14 -11.73
C PRO A 759 13.41 -18.67 -12.95
N HIS A 760 13.74 -18.16 -14.14
CA HIS A 760 13.12 -18.49 -15.42
C HIS A 760 13.53 -19.87 -15.96
N THR A 761 14.62 -20.47 -15.44
CA THR A 761 15.06 -21.81 -15.87
C THR A 761 14.30 -22.92 -15.16
N GLU A 762 13.59 -22.61 -14.08
CA GLU A 762 12.82 -23.60 -13.32
C GLU A 762 11.46 -23.87 -13.95
N SER A 763 11.08 -25.15 -14.01
CA SER A 763 9.77 -25.57 -14.52
C SER A 763 8.62 -25.29 -13.56
N THR A 764 8.88 -25.34 -12.24
CA THR A 764 7.88 -25.09 -11.18
C THR A 764 8.30 -23.96 -10.23
N PRO A 765 8.48 -22.72 -10.73
CA PRO A 765 9.05 -21.61 -9.95
C PRO A 765 8.16 -21.19 -8.77
N LEU A 766 6.84 -21.42 -8.84
CA LEU A 766 5.91 -21.08 -7.77
C LEU A 766 6.25 -21.79 -6.44
N ARG A 767 6.54 -23.11 -6.46
CA ARG A 767 6.89 -23.91 -5.25
C ARG A 767 8.06 -23.30 -4.48
N TRP A 768 9.04 -22.76 -5.22
CA TRP A 768 10.23 -22.11 -4.68
C TRP A 768 9.92 -20.76 -4.04
N TRP A 769 9.16 -19.91 -4.72
CA TRP A 769 8.72 -18.62 -4.16
C TRP A 769 7.90 -18.83 -2.90
N GLN A 770 6.92 -19.73 -2.93
CA GLN A 770 6.07 -20.07 -1.77
C GLN A 770 6.91 -20.55 -0.57
N THR A 771 7.93 -21.38 -0.83
CA THR A 771 8.86 -21.85 0.21
C THR A 771 9.70 -20.71 0.79
N LEU A 772 10.19 -19.77 -0.04
CA LEU A 772 10.88 -18.57 0.44
C LEU A 772 9.96 -17.69 1.31
N PHE A 773 8.70 -17.50 0.89
CA PHE A 773 7.70 -16.73 1.63
C PHE A 773 7.37 -17.30 3.01
N MET A 774 7.66 -18.58 3.28
CA MET A 774 7.46 -19.16 4.61
C MET A 774 8.33 -18.53 5.68
N PHE A 775 9.57 -18.17 5.33
CA PHE A 775 10.51 -17.58 6.29
C PHE A 775 10.95 -16.16 5.95
N VAL A 776 10.61 -15.66 4.76
CA VAL A 776 10.72 -14.25 4.37
C VAL A 776 9.35 -13.76 3.86
N PRO A 777 8.42 -13.40 4.78
CA PRO A 777 7.01 -13.21 4.44
C PRO A 777 6.71 -12.12 3.40
N VAL A 778 7.54 -11.07 3.32
CA VAL A 778 7.32 -9.93 2.43
C VAL A 778 8.46 -9.80 1.44
N ILE A 779 8.14 -9.79 0.14
CA ILE A 779 9.13 -9.52 -0.91
C ILE A 779 8.70 -8.28 -1.68
N SER A 780 9.62 -7.33 -1.82
CA SER A 780 9.38 -6.12 -2.59
C SER A 780 10.09 -6.14 -3.95
N THR A 781 9.47 -5.49 -4.92
CA THR A 781 10.00 -5.36 -6.28
C THR A 781 9.39 -4.15 -6.98
N THR A 782 10.04 -3.63 -8.02
CA THR A 782 9.37 -2.71 -8.93
C THR A 782 8.49 -3.45 -9.93
N PHE A 783 7.49 -2.78 -10.49
CA PHE A 783 6.67 -3.34 -11.57
C PHE A 783 7.52 -3.85 -12.75
N ALA A 784 8.55 -3.10 -13.15
CA ALA A 784 9.44 -3.45 -14.26
C ALA A 784 10.25 -4.75 -14.03
N SER A 785 10.32 -5.23 -12.78
CA SER A 785 10.99 -6.47 -12.41
C SER A 785 10.04 -7.65 -12.21
N VAL A 786 8.73 -7.42 -12.04
CA VAL A 786 7.74 -8.46 -11.70
C VAL A 786 7.72 -9.58 -12.73
N GLY A 787 7.55 -9.26 -14.02
CA GLY A 787 7.43 -10.28 -15.07
C GLY A 787 8.66 -11.19 -15.21
N ARG A 788 9.86 -10.67 -14.94
CA ARG A 788 11.11 -11.45 -14.97
C ARG A 788 11.34 -12.24 -13.69
N MET A 789 11.06 -11.63 -12.54
CA MET A 789 11.26 -12.26 -11.24
C MET A 789 10.28 -13.43 -11.03
N PHE A 790 9.00 -13.22 -11.33
CA PHE A 790 7.94 -14.22 -11.19
C PHE A 790 7.64 -14.92 -12.53
N HIS A 791 8.66 -15.14 -13.36
CA HIS A 791 8.51 -15.93 -14.58
C HIS A 791 7.86 -17.29 -14.27
N GLY A 792 6.97 -17.76 -15.15
CA GLY A 792 6.25 -19.04 -15.00
C GLY A 792 5.09 -19.04 -13.99
N VAL A 793 5.01 -18.06 -13.09
CA VAL A 793 3.81 -17.83 -12.26
C VAL A 793 2.66 -17.36 -13.15
N LYS A 794 1.44 -17.84 -12.88
CA LYS A 794 0.21 -17.59 -13.65
C LYS A 794 -0.79 -16.73 -12.87
N GLY A 795 -2.00 -16.59 -13.42
CA GLY A 795 -3.05 -15.75 -12.85
C GLY A 795 -3.51 -16.21 -11.47
N GLU A 796 -3.56 -15.26 -10.52
CA GLU A 796 -4.06 -15.46 -9.14
C GLU A 796 -3.34 -16.56 -8.32
N GLU A 797 -2.07 -16.83 -8.62
CA GLU A 797 -1.24 -17.82 -7.91
C GLU A 797 -0.51 -17.24 -6.68
N LEU A 798 -0.32 -15.92 -6.60
CA LEU A 798 0.23 -15.23 -5.44
C LEU A 798 -0.88 -14.78 -4.48
N GLY A 799 -0.69 -14.97 -3.19
CA GLY A 799 -1.67 -14.62 -2.16
C GLY A 799 -2.10 -13.15 -2.14
N TRP A 800 -1.12 -12.25 -2.01
CA TRP A 800 -1.32 -10.80 -1.83
C TRP A 800 -0.35 -9.98 -2.66
N LEU A 801 -0.88 -8.92 -3.28
CA LEU A 801 -0.15 -7.80 -3.84
C LEU A 801 -0.55 -6.52 -3.11
N MET A 802 0.43 -5.82 -2.56
CA MET A 802 0.25 -4.49 -1.98
C MET A 802 1.00 -3.50 -2.86
N ILE A 803 0.28 -2.56 -3.47
CA ILE A 803 0.86 -1.52 -4.31
C ILE A 803 1.00 -0.27 -3.46
N ASP A 804 2.22 0.25 -3.31
CA ASP A 804 2.48 1.53 -2.65
C ASP A 804 2.85 2.60 -3.68
N GLU A 805 2.48 3.84 -3.36
CA GLU A 805 2.61 5.01 -4.23
C GLU A 805 1.88 4.82 -5.58
N ALA A 806 0.69 4.20 -5.57
CA ALA A 806 -0.08 3.87 -6.77
C ALA A 806 -0.50 5.09 -7.62
N GLY A 807 -0.53 6.30 -7.04
CA GLY A 807 -0.72 7.56 -7.77
C GLY A 807 0.46 7.90 -8.69
N GLN A 808 1.66 7.37 -8.39
CA GLN A 808 2.92 7.56 -9.12
C GLN A 808 3.15 6.47 -10.21
N ALA A 809 2.16 5.62 -10.50
CA ALA A 809 2.27 4.52 -11.45
C ALA A 809 1.21 4.62 -12.55
N SER A 810 1.62 4.48 -13.82
CA SER A 810 0.66 4.42 -14.92
C SER A 810 -0.04 3.05 -14.95
N PRO A 811 -1.33 2.98 -15.34
CA PRO A 811 -2.17 1.79 -15.18
C PRO A 811 -1.56 0.49 -15.73
N GLN A 812 -0.95 0.57 -16.90
CA GLN A 812 -0.42 -0.59 -17.60
C GLN A 812 0.80 -1.23 -16.90
N GLN A 813 1.51 -0.49 -16.04
CA GLN A 813 2.65 -1.02 -15.29
C GLN A 813 2.22 -2.09 -14.27
N ALA A 814 1.03 -1.95 -13.70
CA ALA A 814 0.54 -2.83 -12.65
C ALA A 814 -0.09 -4.14 -13.18
N VAL A 815 -0.44 -4.20 -14.48
CA VAL A 815 -1.18 -5.33 -15.09
C VAL A 815 -0.53 -6.67 -14.78
N GLY A 816 0.78 -6.79 -14.99
CA GLY A 816 1.51 -8.03 -14.75
C GLY A 816 1.48 -8.48 -13.29
N ALA A 817 1.51 -7.54 -12.34
CA ALA A 817 1.44 -7.85 -10.91
C ALA A 817 0.01 -8.20 -10.47
N ILE A 818 -0.97 -7.40 -10.88
CA ILE A 818 -2.40 -7.60 -10.55
C ILE A 818 -2.90 -8.93 -11.09
N TRP A 819 -2.52 -9.29 -12.33
CA TRP A 819 -2.88 -10.58 -12.92
C TRP A 819 -2.41 -11.76 -12.08
N ARG A 820 -1.20 -11.70 -11.52
CA ARG A 820 -0.58 -12.79 -10.75
C ARG A 820 -1.11 -12.94 -9.33
N ALA A 821 -1.84 -11.95 -8.82
CA ALA A 821 -2.24 -11.86 -7.41
C ALA A 821 -3.73 -12.11 -7.22
N ARG A 822 -4.07 -12.88 -6.17
CA ARG A 822 -5.46 -13.15 -5.78
C ARG A 822 -6.10 -11.98 -5.05
N ARG A 823 -5.33 -11.25 -4.24
CA ARG A 823 -5.79 -10.11 -3.42
C ARG A 823 -4.90 -8.92 -3.67
N VAL A 824 -5.49 -7.78 -4.00
CA VAL A 824 -4.75 -6.56 -4.34
C VAL A 824 -5.21 -5.41 -3.44
N LEU A 825 -4.27 -4.84 -2.70
CA LEU A 825 -4.47 -3.57 -2.00
C LEU A 825 -3.69 -2.47 -2.70
N VAL A 826 -4.39 -1.44 -3.15
CA VAL A 826 -3.80 -0.28 -3.84
C VAL A 826 -3.76 0.89 -2.89
N VAL A 827 -2.56 1.35 -2.55
CA VAL A 827 -2.35 2.47 -1.64
C VAL A 827 -1.58 3.58 -2.36
N GLY A 828 -2.12 4.79 -2.29
CA GLY A 828 -1.56 5.91 -3.03
C GLY A 828 -2.30 7.20 -2.72
N ASP A 829 -2.01 8.21 -3.54
CA ASP A 829 -2.65 9.50 -3.47
C ASP A 829 -2.61 10.14 -4.87
N PRO A 830 -3.76 10.29 -5.54
CA PRO A 830 -3.81 10.85 -6.90
C PRO A 830 -3.51 12.35 -6.93
N LEU A 831 -3.50 13.03 -5.77
CA LEU A 831 -3.23 14.46 -5.65
C LEU A 831 -1.76 14.77 -5.33
N GLN A 832 -0.92 13.74 -5.24
CA GLN A 832 0.54 13.85 -5.27
C GLN A 832 1.07 13.75 -6.72
N ILE A 833 2.32 13.39 -6.95
CA ILE A 833 2.90 13.40 -8.30
C ILE A 833 2.23 12.36 -9.21
N GLU A 834 1.77 12.83 -10.37
CA GLU A 834 1.22 12.01 -11.45
C GLU A 834 2.31 11.12 -12.09
N PRO A 835 1.93 10.03 -12.79
CA PRO A 835 2.90 9.18 -13.46
C PRO A 835 3.78 9.95 -14.46
N VAL A 836 5.09 9.69 -14.42
CA VAL A 836 6.02 10.18 -15.45
C VAL A 836 5.78 9.36 -16.71
N PHE A 837 5.47 10.05 -17.79
CA PHE A 837 5.12 9.44 -19.06
C PHE A 837 6.17 9.82 -20.12
N THR A 838 6.44 8.93 -21.08
CA THR A 838 7.57 9.03 -22.02
C THR A 838 7.13 9.07 -23.48
N THR A 839 5.92 8.61 -23.78
CA THR A 839 5.34 8.60 -25.13
C THR A 839 4.57 9.90 -25.38
N SER A 840 4.51 10.38 -26.62
CA SER A 840 3.74 11.59 -26.95
C SER A 840 2.26 11.45 -26.57
N PRO A 841 1.66 12.36 -25.80
CA PRO A 841 0.26 12.24 -25.42
C PRO A 841 -0.71 12.48 -26.59
N VAL A 842 -0.33 13.24 -27.63
CA VAL A 842 -1.10 13.29 -28.88
C VAL A 842 -1.27 11.88 -29.45
N LEU A 843 -0.17 11.12 -29.46
CA LEU A 843 -0.16 9.75 -29.93
C LEU A 843 -0.97 8.83 -29.03
N VAL A 844 -0.81 8.92 -27.70
CA VAL A 844 -1.59 8.12 -26.75
C VAL A 844 -3.08 8.37 -26.91
N LYS A 845 -3.49 9.64 -26.94
CA LYS A 845 -4.88 10.04 -27.15
C LYS A 845 -5.43 9.46 -28.44
N HIS A 846 -4.66 9.49 -29.52
CA HIS A 846 -5.06 8.89 -30.79
C HIS A 846 -5.17 7.35 -30.71
N LEU A 847 -4.19 6.67 -30.14
CA LEU A 847 -4.19 5.20 -29.98
C LEU A 847 -5.36 4.72 -29.10
N CYS A 848 -5.63 5.43 -28.01
CA CYS A 848 -6.76 5.16 -27.13
C CYS A 848 -8.08 5.43 -27.85
N ARG A 849 -8.25 6.57 -28.55
CA ARG A 849 -9.47 6.88 -29.31
C ARG A 849 -9.78 5.88 -30.42
N ASN A 850 -8.76 5.37 -31.09
CA ASN A 850 -8.93 4.37 -32.15
C ASN A 850 -9.43 3.02 -31.59
N THR A 851 -9.06 2.68 -30.36
CA THR A 851 -9.38 1.37 -29.75
C THR A 851 -10.60 1.41 -28.82
N LEU A 852 -10.77 2.50 -28.08
CA LEU A 852 -11.77 2.66 -26.99
C LEU A 852 -12.86 3.67 -27.33
N HIS A 853 -12.75 4.37 -28.46
CA HIS A 853 -13.72 5.36 -28.93
C HIS A 853 -14.03 6.42 -27.85
N GLN A 854 -15.28 6.51 -27.41
CA GLN A 854 -15.76 7.49 -26.42
C GLN A 854 -15.15 7.29 -25.02
N HIS A 855 -14.62 6.09 -24.70
CA HIS A 855 -14.04 5.75 -23.39
C HIS A 855 -12.53 6.03 -23.32
N ALA A 856 -11.94 6.59 -24.37
CA ALA A 856 -10.50 6.75 -24.49
C ALA A 856 -9.88 7.64 -23.42
N GLU A 857 -10.57 8.70 -23.00
CA GLU A 857 -10.05 9.64 -22.01
C GLU A 857 -10.04 9.03 -20.60
N ASP A 858 -11.00 8.16 -20.30
CA ASP A 858 -11.09 7.48 -19.01
C ASP A 858 -9.96 6.47 -18.81
N TRP A 859 -9.44 5.88 -19.89
CA TRP A 859 -8.41 4.84 -19.83
C TRP A 859 -7.05 5.31 -20.37
N ASP A 860 -6.85 6.62 -20.56
CA ASP A 860 -5.60 7.20 -21.04
C ASP A 860 -4.48 7.01 -19.99
N PRO A 861 -3.43 6.22 -20.28
CA PRO A 861 -2.35 5.95 -19.33
C PRO A 861 -1.43 7.16 -19.07
N GLY A 862 -1.53 8.23 -19.87
CA GLY A 862 -0.83 9.50 -19.64
C GLY A 862 -1.57 10.42 -18.65
N ARG A 863 -2.88 10.23 -18.48
CA ARG A 863 -3.73 11.07 -17.62
C ARG A 863 -4.23 10.39 -16.36
N THR A 864 -4.20 9.05 -16.32
CA THR A 864 -4.68 8.26 -15.19
C THR A 864 -3.54 7.51 -14.51
N SER A 865 -3.77 7.17 -13.24
CA SER A 865 -2.86 6.36 -12.42
C SER A 865 -3.54 5.05 -12.01
N VAL A 866 -2.73 4.08 -11.54
CA VAL A 866 -3.23 2.83 -10.94
C VAL A 866 -4.24 3.12 -9.81
N GLN A 867 -3.97 4.16 -9.01
CA GLN A 867 -4.89 4.60 -7.94
C GLN A 867 -6.25 5.02 -8.50
N GLN A 868 -6.28 5.89 -9.50
CA GLN A 868 -7.54 6.41 -10.05
C GLN A 868 -8.37 5.33 -10.74
N VAL A 869 -7.72 4.40 -11.46
CA VAL A 869 -8.43 3.26 -12.08
C VAL A 869 -9.09 2.40 -11.00
N THR A 870 -8.38 2.16 -9.90
CA THR A 870 -8.90 1.34 -8.79
C THR A 870 -9.98 2.07 -7.98
N ASP A 871 -9.84 3.37 -7.76
CA ASP A 871 -10.82 4.17 -7.00
C ASP A 871 -12.21 4.11 -7.64
N ARG A 872 -12.30 4.11 -8.97
CA ARG A 872 -13.57 4.09 -9.71
C ARG A 872 -14.44 2.87 -9.41
N ILE A 873 -13.81 1.72 -9.18
CA ILE A 873 -14.47 0.44 -8.91
C ILE A 873 -14.56 0.12 -7.41
N ASN A 874 -13.95 0.94 -6.55
CA ASN A 874 -13.97 0.70 -5.12
C ASN A 874 -15.35 1.03 -4.54
N PRO A 875 -16.06 0.06 -3.93
CA PRO A 875 -17.36 0.32 -3.30
C PRO A 875 -17.26 1.28 -2.11
N TRP A 876 -16.10 1.29 -1.45
CA TRP A 876 -15.83 2.05 -0.23
C TRP A 876 -15.02 3.32 -0.55
N GLY A 877 -15.64 4.48 -0.38
CA GLY A 877 -15.01 5.74 -0.74
C GLY A 877 -15.82 6.98 -0.36
N CYS A 878 -15.37 8.13 -0.83
CA CYS A 878 -16.10 9.38 -0.68
C CYS A 878 -15.89 10.29 -1.89
N LYS A 879 -16.80 11.25 -2.12
CA LYS A 879 -16.58 12.32 -3.08
C LYS A 879 -15.67 13.38 -2.49
N LEU A 880 -14.63 13.81 -3.20
CA LEU A 880 -13.73 14.91 -2.87
C LEU A 880 -13.83 16.00 -3.94
N LYS A 881 -13.92 17.28 -3.54
CA LYS A 881 -13.85 18.39 -4.49
C LYS A 881 -12.41 18.73 -4.82
N VAL A 882 -12.03 18.53 -6.07
CA VAL A 882 -10.70 18.88 -6.59
C VAL A 882 -10.89 19.88 -7.71
N MET A 883 -10.36 21.09 -7.55
CA MET A 883 -10.50 22.19 -8.54
C MET A 883 -11.96 22.40 -9.01
N ASN A 884 -12.92 22.39 -8.08
CA ASN A 884 -14.37 22.52 -8.33
C ASN A 884 -15.05 21.34 -9.04
N HIS A 885 -14.38 20.19 -9.18
CA HIS A 885 -14.98 18.96 -9.70
C HIS A 885 -15.09 17.90 -8.60
N ASP A 886 -16.23 17.20 -8.53
CA ASP A 886 -16.41 16.07 -7.62
C ASP A 886 -15.71 14.82 -8.18
N VAL A 887 -14.71 14.33 -7.44
CA VAL A 887 -13.97 13.10 -7.77
C VAL A 887 -14.25 12.05 -6.71
N TRP A 888 -14.58 10.83 -7.13
CA TRP A 888 -14.69 9.71 -6.20
C TRP A 888 -13.30 9.17 -5.88
N ILE A 889 -12.98 9.09 -4.59
CA ILE A 889 -11.75 8.51 -4.08
C ILE A 889 -12.08 7.27 -3.25
N GLY A 890 -11.24 6.24 -3.27
CA GLY A 890 -11.32 5.10 -2.36
C GLY A 890 -11.16 5.49 -0.89
N ILE A 891 -10.98 4.50 0.00
CA ILE A 891 -11.01 4.70 1.45
C ILE A 891 -10.03 5.79 1.89
N PRO A 892 -10.48 6.93 2.43
CA PRO A 892 -9.61 8.07 2.70
C PRO A 892 -8.95 8.00 4.09
N LEU A 893 -7.66 8.30 4.18
CA LEU A 893 -6.93 8.43 5.45
C LEU A 893 -6.65 9.91 5.77
N TRP A 894 -7.52 10.57 6.54
CA TRP A 894 -7.39 12.02 6.76
C TRP A 894 -6.42 12.47 7.86
N VAL A 895 -5.99 11.57 8.77
CA VAL A 895 -5.21 11.98 9.95
C VAL A 895 -3.71 12.13 9.66
N HIS A 896 -3.25 13.36 9.55
CA HIS A 896 -1.89 13.76 9.21
C HIS A 896 -1.00 13.96 10.45
N ARG A 897 0.26 13.52 10.42
CA ARG A 897 1.20 13.62 11.55
C ARG A 897 2.62 14.10 11.19
N ARG A 898 2.83 14.71 10.01
CA ARG A 898 4.17 15.02 9.48
C ARG A 898 4.57 16.49 9.58
N CYS A 899 3.87 17.38 8.87
CA CYS A 899 4.20 18.79 8.73
C CYS A 899 3.35 19.66 9.64
N ILE A 900 3.97 20.67 10.24
CA ILE A 900 3.29 21.70 11.05
C ILE A 900 2.85 22.90 10.20
N GLU A 901 2.34 23.96 10.83
CA GLU A 901 1.95 25.19 10.12
C GLU A 901 3.18 25.96 9.59
N PRO A 902 3.05 26.65 8.43
CA PRO A 902 1.84 26.80 7.61
C PRO A 902 1.62 25.70 6.56
N MET A 903 2.55 24.74 6.43
CA MET A 903 2.52 23.74 5.35
C MET A 903 1.25 22.88 5.39
N PHE A 904 0.82 22.49 6.59
CA PHE A 904 -0.38 21.67 6.78
C PHE A 904 -1.63 22.38 6.23
N THR A 905 -1.93 23.59 6.67
CA THR A 905 -3.12 24.32 6.23
C THR A 905 -3.07 24.63 4.73
N LEU A 906 -1.91 25.04 4.21
CA LEU A 906 -1.74 25.31 2.77
C LEU A 906 -2.02 24.07 1.92
N ALA A 907 -1.43 22.92 2.26
CA ALA A 907 -1.65 21.67 1.53
C ALA A 907 -3.10 21.18 1.65
N ASN A 908 -3.70 21.27 2.84
CA ASN A 908 -5.07 20.82 3.11
C ASN A 908 -6.11 21.60 2.32
N LYS A 909 -6.00 22.92 2.30
CA LYS A 909 -6.90 23.79 1.57
C LYS A 909 -6.79 23.58 0.06
N MET A 910 -5.56 23.48 -0.45
CA MET A 910 -5.31 23.45 -1.88
C MET A 910 -5.64 22.09 -2.53
N ALA A 911 -5.33 20.98 -1.86
CA ALA A 911 -5.44 19.66 -2.47
C ALA A 911 -6.60 18.83 -1.90
N TYR A 912 -6.95 18.98 -0.63
CA TYR A 912 -7.78 17.99 0.08
C TYR A 912 -9.10 18.55 0.62
N ASP A 913 -9.59 19.67 0.08
CA ASP A 913 -10.90 20.25 0.43
C ASP A 913 -11.07 20.46 1.95
N ASN A 914 -9.97 20.81 2.64
CA ASN A 914 -9.89 20.96 4.10
C ASN A 914 -10.24 19.70 4.92
N ARG A 915 -10.23 18.51 4.32
CA ARG A 915 -10.59 17.26 5.00
C ARG A 915 -9.50 16.66 5.87
N MET A 916 -8.23 16.99 5.64
CA MET A 916 -7.16 16.48 6.50
C MET A 916 -7.29 17.03 7.91
N ILE A 917 -6.97 16.18 8.89
CA ILE A 917 -7.00 16.51 10.32
C ILE A 917 -5.61 16.28 10.88
N HIS A 918 -5.08 17.23 11.64
CA HIS A 918 -3.80 17.03 12.29
C HIS A 918 -3.93 16.10 13.51
N GLY A 919 -3.05 15.10 13.61
CA GLY A 919 -3.05 14.10 14.69
C GLY A 919 -2.48 14.61 16.02
N PHE A 920 -1.79 15.76 16.01
CA PHE A 920 -1.36 16.49 17.21
C PHE A 920 -2.29 17.65 17.56
N THR A 921 -2.19 18.11 18.80
CA THR A 921 -2.90 19.27 19.37
C THR A 921 -2.35 20.60 18.84
N SER A 922 -3.16 21.66 18.94
CA SER A 922 -2.88 22.98 18.32
C SER A 922 -1.58 23.64 18.79
N ASP A 923 -1.14 23.37 20.02
CA ASP A 923 0.13 23.85 20.60
C ASP A 923 1.34 23.29 19.84
N LYS A 924 1.30 22.00 19.47
CA LYS A 924 2.41 21.30 18.82
C LYS A 924 2.55 21.59 17.33
N ILE A 925 1.53 22.18 16.71
CA ILE A 925 1.48 22.43 15.25
C ILE A 925 1.73 23.89 14.87
N SER A 926 1.88 24.77 15.86
CA SER A 926 2.08 26.20 15.62
C SER A 926 3.27 26.47 14.69
N SER A 927 3.18 27.55 13.90
CA SER A 927 4.28 27.97 13.02
C SER A 927 5.49 28.35 13.86
N GLN A 928 6.64 27.78 13.51
CA GLN A 928 7.89 27.95 14.25
C GLN A 928 8.91 28.73 13.43
N ARG A 929 9.73 29.55 14.13
CA ARG A 929 10.94 30.17 13.57
C ARG A 929 12.10 29.20 13.63
N VAL A 930 12.95 29.19 12.61
CA VAL A 930 14.22 28.45 12.65
C VAL A 930 15.07 29.05 13.77
N ASN A 931 15.33 28.24 14.80
CA ASN A 931 16.08 28.62 16.00
C ASN A 931 15.63 29.94 16.64
N GLY A 932 14.34 30.28 16.53
CA GLY A 932 13.76 31.50 17.09
C GLY A 932 13.98 32.77 16.26
N VAL A 933 14.76 32.71 15.17
CA VAL A 933 15.24 33.89 14.44
C VAL A 933 14.61 34.03 13.06
N VAL A 934 14.60 32.96 12.25
CA VAL A 934 14.19 33.07 10.84
C VAL A 934 12.76 32.56 10.66
N ASP A 935 11.84 33.44 10.27
CA ASP A 935 10.46 33.10 9.94
C ASP A 935 10.37 32.36 8.59
N ASN A 936 9.35 31.51 8.41
CA ASN A 936 8.95 31.04 7.08
C ASN A 936 8.57 32.25 6.20
N HIS A 937 9.12 32.39 4.99
CA HIS A 937 8.88 33.55 4.13
C HIS A 937 9.09 33.26 2.65
N TRP A 938 8.57 34.15 1.79
CA TRP A 938 8.86 34.19 0.37
C TRP A 938 9.92 35.26 0.09
N LEU A 939 11.07 34.87 -0.44
CA LEU A 939 12.13 35.78 -0.87
C LEU A 939 11.89 36.19 -2.33
N ALA A 940 11.46 37.44 -2.53
CA ALA A 940 11.21 38.01 -3.84
C ALA A 940 12.53 38.18 -4.59
N ALA A 941 12.64 37.51 -5.73
CA ALA A 941 13.78 37.60 -6.63
C ALA A 941 13.26 37.91 -8.03
N THR A 942 13.58 39.11 -8.54
CA THR A 942 13.05 39.64 -9.81
C THR A 942 14.19 39.84 -10.82
N GLY A 943 13.89 39.63 -12.10
CA GLY A 943 14.83 39.80 -13.22
C GLY A 943 16.03 38.86 -13.19
N GLY A 944 17.08 39.19 -13.94
CA GLY A 944 18.34 38.43 -14.00
C GLY A 944 18.69 37.88 -15.37
N LEU A 945 19.87 37.28 -15.49
CA LEU A 945 20.30 36.55 -16.69
C LEU A 945 19.44 35.29 -16.85
N LYS A 946 18.87 35.13 -18.05
CA LYS A 946 17.95 34.05 -18.40
C LYS A 946 18.68 32.85 -19.01
N GLU A 947 18.38 31.67 -18.48
CA GLU A 947 18.70 30.38 -19.10
C GLU A 947 17.49 29.45 -18.99
N LYS A 948 16.72 29.29 -20.08
CA LYS A 948 15.38 28.65 -20.05
C LYS A 948 14.51 29.22 -18.91
N GLN A 949 14.00 28.39 -18.00
CA GLN A 949 13.23 28.81 -16.81
C GLN A 949 14.11 29.34 -15.65
N TYR A 950 15.43 29.18 -15.69
CA TYR A 950 16.32 29.64 -14.63
C TYR A 950 16.63 31.15 -14.74
N ARG A 951 16.76 31.80 -13.58
CA ARG A 951 17.20 33.19 -13.42
C ARG A 951 18.31 33.24 -12.37
N ASP A 952 19.40 33.95 -12.67
CA ASP A 952 20.55 34.05 -11.75
C ASP A 952 20.22 34.76 -10.42
N SER A 953 19.25 35.67 -10.44
CA SER A 953 18.69 36.34 -9.24
C SER A 953 18.15 35.33 -8.21
N HIS A 954 17.56 34.22 -8.68
CA HIS A 954 17.04 33.15 -7.83
C HIS A 954 18.19 32.40 -7.15
N GLY A 955 19.27 32.12 -7.90
CA GLY A 955 20.49 31.50 -7.37
C GLY A 955 21.18 32.35 -6.32
N LYS A 956 21.30 33.67 -6.55
CA LYS A 956 21.84 34.63 -5.57
C LYS A 956 21.01 34.65 -4.29
N SER A 957 19.69 34.70 -4.43
CA SER A 957 18.74 34.68 -3.31
C SER A 957 18.83 33.38 -2.50
N LEU A 958 18.98 32.24 -3.19
CA LEU A 958 19.20 30.94 -2.55
C LEU A 958 20.48 30.93 -1.72
N LEU A 959 21.60 31.44 -2.25
CA LEU A 959 22.86 31.49 -1.52
C LEU A 959 22.74 32.35 -0.26
N ASN A 960 22.05 33.49 -0.33
CA ASN A 960 21.81 34.36 0.83
C ASN A 960 21.00 33.65 1.92
N LEU A 961 19.88 33.03 1.56
CA LEU A 961 19.06 32.28 2.52
C LEU A 961 19.83 31.09 3.11
N LEU A 962 20.56 30.35 2.28
CA LEU A 962 21.36 29.22 2.73
C LEU A 962 22.44 29.65 3.72
N ASN A 963 23.13 30.77 3.46
CA ASN A 963 24.14 31.31 4.38
C ASN A 963 23.53 31.69 5.73
N ARG A 964 22.34 32.32 5.71
CA ARG A 964 21.61 32.66 6.94
C ARG A 964 21.19 31.42 7.71
N LEU A 965 20.67 30.39 7.06
CA LEU A 965 20.31 29.15 7.75
C LEU A 965 21.53 28.45 8.37
N LEU A 966 22.66 28.42 7.64
CA LEU A 966 23.89 27.83 8.16
C LEU A 966 24.48 28.64 9.34
N SER A 967 24.41 29.98 9.30
CA SER A 967 24.86 30.82 10.43
C SER A 967 24.05 30.59 11.70
N GLU A 968 22.78 30.20 11.55
CA GLU A 968 21.93 29.79 12.67
C GLU A 968 22.18 28.32 13.08
N ASN A 969 23.30 27.68 12.71
CA ASN A 969 23.63 26.29 13.04
C ASN A 969 22.66 25.22 12.49
N VAL A 970 21.96 25.50 11.38
CA VAL A 970 21.16 24.47 10.70
C VAL A 970 22.08 23.47 9.99
N PRO A 971 21.95 22.15 10.24
CA PRO A 971 22.74 21.15 9.52
C PRO A 971 22.38 21.11 8.04
N LEU A 972 23.37 21.10 7.14
CA LEU A 972 23.12 21.12 5.69
C LEU A 972 22.22 19.96 5.22
N HIS A 973 22.42 18.76 5.77
CA HIS A 973 21.62 17.57 5.45
C HIS A 973 20.13 17.72 5.83
N SER A 974 19.76 18.69 6.66
CA SER A 974 18.38 18.97 7.07
C SER A 974 17.60 19.89 6.10
N ILE A 975 18.27 20.36 5.05
CA ILE A 975 17.71 21.30 4.06
C ILE A 975 17.55 20.59 2.72
N TYR A 976 16.35 20.68 2.14
CA TYR A 976 16.06 20.34 0.75
C TYR A 976 15.90 21.58 -0.11
N ILE A 977 16.47 21.52 -1.33
CA ILE A 977 16.26 22.51 -2.38
C ILE A 977 15.45 21.83 -3.48
N ILE A 978 14.23 22.30 -3.65
CA ILE A 978 13.25 21.71 -4.57
C ILE A 978 12.91 22.74 -5.64
N THR A 979 12.76 22.30 -6.88
CA THR A 979 12.28 23.14 -7.97
C THR A 979 11.34 22.36 -8.90
N PRO A 980 10.34 23.00 -9.54
CA PRO A 980 9.53 22.34 -10.55
C PRO A 980 10.31 21.99 -11.83
N PHE A 981 11.41 22.69 -12.14
CA PHE A 981 12.06 22.62 -13.46
C PHE A 981 13.44 21.94 -13.45
N LYS A 982 13.69 21.09 -14.45
CA LYS A 982 15.01 20.45 -14.65
C LYS A 982 16.11 21.48 -14.91
N ALA A 983 15.84 22.52 -15.71
CA ALA A 983 16.81 23.56 -16.03
C ALA A 983 17.27 24.33 -14.77
N VAL A 984 16.32 24.69 -13.89
CA VAL A 984 16.63 25.33 -12.61
C VAL A 984 17.48 24.41 -11.73
N LYS A 985 17.13 23.12 -11.62
CA LYS A 985 17.95 22.16 -10.86
C LYS A 985 19.39 22.15 -11.36
N THR A 986 19.60 21.99 -12.67
CA THR A 986 20.93 21.91 -13.26
C THR A 986 21.75 23.17 -12.98
N ALA A 987 21.17 24.35 -13.19
CA ALA A 987 21.84 25.61 -12.93
C ALA A 987 22.17 25.83 -11.44
N LEU A 988 21.26 25.47 -10.53
CA LEU A 988 21.48 25.54 -9.08
C LEU A 988 22.56 24.56 -8.62
N SER A 989 22.57 23.33 -9.13
CA SER A 989 23.63 22.35 -8.83
C SER A 989 24.99 22.88 -9.28
N ALA A 990 25.10 23.40 -10.52
CA ALA A 990 26.35 23.99 -11.01
C ALA A 990 26.81 25.19 -10.15
N LEU A 991 25.89 26.08 -9.76
CA LEU A 991 26.17 27.22 -8.90
C LEU A 991 26.72 26.79 -7.53
N LEU A 992 26.14 25.76 -6.92
CA LEU A 992 26.55 25.27 -5.60
C LEU A 992 27.85 24.44 -5.65
N GLU A 993 28.10 23.72 -6.75
CA GLU A 993 29.35 22.97 -6.98
C GLU A 993 30.56 23.89 -7.19
N GLN A 994 30.36 25.02 -7.87
CA GLN A 994 31.41 26.01 -8.12
C GLN A 994 31.79 26.83 -6.88
N ARG A 995 31.03 26.70 -5.79
CA ARG A 995 31.24 27.49 -4.57
C ARG A 995 32.43 26.99 -3.76
N ASP A 996 33.39 27.88 -3.48
CA ASP A 996 34.61 27.56 -2.71
C ASP A 996 34.28 27.08 -1.29
N LEU A 997 34.96 26.00 -0.87
CA LEU A 997 34.87 25.40 0.46
C LEU A 997 35.16 26.41 1.59
N LYS A 998 36.01 27.42 1.34
CA LYS A 998 36.26 28.49 2.32
C LYS A 998 34.99 29.26 2.68
N VAL A 999 34.15 29.55 1.70
CA VAL A 999 32.88 30.27 1.90
C VAL A 999 31.87 29.39 2.65
N TRP A 1000 31.85 28.08 2.39
CA TRP A 1000 31.03 27.15 3.17
C TRP A 1000 31.46 27.11 4.65
N ARG A 1001 32.78 27.07 4.90
CA ARG A 1001 33.35 27.04 6.26
C ARG A 1001 33.16 28.33 7.06
N GLN A 1002 32.92 29.45 6.40
CA GLN A 1002 32.55 30.71 7.07
C GLN A 1002 31.26 30.57 7.88
N TYR A 1003 30.29 29.79 7.38
CA TYR A 1003 28.99 29.61 8.02
C TYR A 1003 28.83 28.23 8.69
N SER A 1004 29.59 27.23 8.26
CA SER A 1004 29.61 25.89 8.86
C SER A 1004 31.04 25.37 8.98
N PRO A 1005 31.74 25.65 10.10
CA PRO A 1005 33.20 25.44 10.20
C PRO A 1005 33.67 24.00 9.98
N LEU A 1006 32.84 23.01 10.30
CA LEU A 1006 33.19 21.59 10.28
C LEU A 1006 32.86 20.89 8.95
N ILE A 1007 32.28 21.59 7.99
CA ILE A 1007 31.76 20.97 6.76
C ILE A 1007 32.89 20.43 5.86
N LYS A 1008 32.68 19.22 5.33
CA LYS A 1008 33.62 18.54 4.43
C LYS A 1008 33.12 18.53 2.99
N HIS A 1009 34.06 18.54 2.04
CA HIS A 1009 33.74 18.46 0.61
C HIS A 1009 32.87 17.24 0.26
N LYS A 1010 33.14 16.09 0.89
CA LYS A 1010 32.36 14.86 0.69
C LYS A 1010 30.90 15.01 1.14
N GLU A 1011 30.64 15.74 2.22
CA GLU A 1011 29.29 15.99 2.72
C GLU A 1011 28.51 16.89 1.78
N ILE A 1012 29.14 17.94 1.24
CA ILE A 1012 28.54 18.84 0.24
C ILE A 1012 28.19 18.06 -1.03
N ALA A 1013 29.13 17.27 -1.56
CA ALA A 1013 28.90 16.47 -2.76
C ALA A 1013 27.77 15.44 -2.58
N GLN A 1014 27.71 14.80 -1.40
CA GLN A 1014 26.62 13.89 -1.06
C GLN A 1014 25.28 14.63 -0.95
N TRP A 1015 25.27 15.79 -0.28
CA TRP A 1015 24.08 16.62 -0.13
C TRP A 1015 23.54 17.12 -1.48
N LEU A 1016 24.39 17.62 -2.37
CA LEU A 1016 23.99 18.04 -3.73
C LEU A 1016 23.30 16.91 -4.48
N LYS A 1017 23.81 15.68 -4.36
CA LYS A 1017 23.24 14.51 -5.01
C LYS A 1017 21.90 14.07 -4.41
N SER A 1018 21.70 14.20 -3.09
CA SER A 1018 20.52 13.67 -2.41
C SER A 1018 19.45 14.69 -2.04
N CYS A 1019 19.82 15.97 -1.95
CA CYS A 1019 19.03 17.05 -1.34
C CYS A 1019 18.78 18.24 -2.27
N VAL A 1020 19.27 18.22 -3.51
CA VAL A 1020 18.93 19.20 -4.55
C VAL A 1020 18.31 18.49 -5.76
N GLY A 1021 17.09 18.86 -6.14
CA GLY A 1021 16.36 18.11 -7.15
C GLY A 1021 15.06 18.75 -7.60
N THR A 1022 14.43 18.10 -8.59
CA THR A 1022 13.06 18.43 -8.98
C THR A 1022 12.05 17.85 -7.98
N VAL A 1023 10.81 18.32 -7.98
CA VAL A 1023 9.74 17.80 -7.09
C VAL A 1023 9.65 16.25 -7.15
N HIS A 1024 9.75 15.67 -8.34
CA HIS A 1024 9.76 14.21 -8.57
C HIS A 1024 10.88 13.48 -7.78
N THR A 1025 12.06 14.09 -7.64
CA THR A 1025 13.22 13.46 -6.96
C THR A 1025 12.97 13.24 -5.45
N PHE A 1026 12.04 13.98 -4.86
CA PHE A 1026 11.70 13.95 -3.44
C PHE A 1026 10.41 13.17 -3.14
N GLN A 1027 9.81 12.49 -4.12
CA GLN A 1027 8.74 11.50 -3.91
C GLN A 1027 9.11 10.56 -2.74
N GLY A 1028 8.22 10.45 -1.74
CA GLY A 1028 8.40 9.60 -0.56
C GLY A 1028 9.46 10.03 0.48
N LYS A 1029 10.16 11.15 0.27
CA LYS A 1029 11.16 11.68 1.23
C LYS A 1029 10.57 12.79 2.09
N GLU A 1030 11.30 13.22 3.12
CA GLU A 1030 10.91 14.32 4.02
C GLU A 1030 12.16 14.91 4.68
N ASN A 1031 12.11 16.21 5.01
CA ASN A 1031 13.19 16.88 5.74
C ASN A 1031 12.66 18.00 6.63
N GLU A 1032 13.50 18.51 7.54
CA GLU A 1032 13.12 19.59 8.47
C GLU A 1032 12.78 20.88 7.71
N ILE A 1033 13.63 21.25 6.73
CA ILE A 1033 13.51 22.48 5.94
C ILE A 1033 13.40 22.18 4.45
N VAL A 1034 12.49 22.86 3.75
CA VAL A 1034 12.41 22.89 2.29
C VAL A 1034 12.50 24.33 1.79
N ILE A 1035 13.32 24.53 0.76
CA ILE A 1035 13.42 25.76 -0.03
C ILE A 1035 12.91 25.44 -1.45
N LEU A 1036 11.77 26.02 -1.82
CA LEU A 1036 11.19 25.91 -3.15
C LEU A 1036 11.69 27.05 -4.04
N VAL A 1037 12.49 26.72 -5.06
CA VAL A 1037 13.00 27.69 -6.04
C VAL A 1037 12.17 27.59 -7.32
N LEU A 1038 11.38 28.63 -7.59
CA LEU A 1038 10.32 28.60 -8.61
C LEU A 1038 10.85 28.72 -10.04
N GLY A 1039 11.77 29.64 -10.32
CA GLY A 1039 12.11 29.96 -11.72
C GLY A 1039 11.07 30.88 -12.37
N CYS A 1040 11.21 31.06 -13.69
CA CYS A 1040 10.40 31.94 -14.54
C CYS A 1040 10.47 33.44 -14.19
N ASP A 1041 10.11 34.29 -15.16
CA ASP A 1041 9.92 35.74 -15.03
C ASP A 1041 8.71 36.19 -15.87
N GLU A 1042 8.40 37.48 -15.88
CA GLU A 1042 7.27 38.05 -16.63
C GLU A 1042 7.32 37.80 -18.14
N HIS A 1043 8.49 37.46 -18.68
CA HIS A 1043 8.70 37.19 -20.10
C HIS A 1043 8.63 35.69 -20.45
N ASP A 1044 8.39 34.82 -19.46
CA ASP A 1044 8.38 33.36 -19.61
C ASP A 1044 7.42 32.71 -18.59
N ASP A 1045 6.14 33.12 -18.64
CA ASP A 1045 5.13 32.72 -17.66
C ASP A 1045 4.45 31.37 -17.95
N GLY A 1046 4.65 30.79 -19.15
CA GLY A 1046 4.05 29.51 -19.56
C GLY A 1046 4.41 28.36 -18.62
N GLY A 1047 5.71 28.23 -18.30
CA GLY A 1047 6.18 27.24 -17.33
C GLY A 1047 5.54 27.42 -15.93
N ALA A 1048 5.29 28.65 -15.50
CA ALA A 1048 4.64 28.94 -14.22
C ALA A 1048 3.15 28.56 -14.23
N LYS A 1049 2.44 28.86 -15.34
CA LYS A 1049 1.05 28.43 -15.56
C LYS A 1049 0.92 26.91 -15.55
N TRP A 1050 1.84 26.19 -16.20
CA TRP A 1050 1.89 24.74 -16.12
C TRP A 1050 2.10 24.24 -14.69
N ALA A 1051 3.12 24.75 -13.99
CA ALA A 1051 3.48 24.28 -12.66
C ALA A 1051 2.37 24.52 -11.61
N SER A 1052 1.49 25.50 -11.86
CA SER A 1052 0.34 25.85 -11.01
C SER A 1052 -1.00 25.29 -11.51
N SER A 1053 -1.04 24.64 -12.67
CA SER A 1053 -2.26 24.13 -13.30
C SER A 1053 -2.98 23.06 -12.51
N LYS A 1054 -2.23 22.28 -11.72
CA LYS A 1054 -2.72 21.24 -10.82
C LYS A 1054 -2.09 21.43 -9.43
N PRO A 1055 -2.77 21.05 -8.34
CA PRO A 1055 -2.24 21.19 -6.99
C PRO A 1055 -1.01 20.31 -6.71
N ASN A 1056 -0.79 19.28 -7.52
CA ASN A 1056 0.11 18.14 -7.27
C ASN A 1056 1.56 18.55 -6.96
N LEU A 1057 2.17 19.44 -7.77
CA LEU A 1057 3.57 19.85 -7.62
C LEU A 1057 3.81 20.64 -6.32
N LEU A 1058 2.97 21.65 -6.07
CA LEU A 1058 3.07 22.47 -4.87
C LEU A 1058 2.70 21.67 -3.61
N ASN A 1059 1.71 20.77 -3.70
CA ASN A 1059 1.29 19.90 -2.60
C ASN A 1059 2.46 19.02 -2.15
N VAL A 1060 3.18 18.43 -3.12
CA VAL A 1060 4.33 17.58 -2.81
C VAL A 1060 5.46 18.42 -2.21
N ALA A 1061 5.78 19.59 -2.76
CA ALA A 1061 6.81 20.48 -2.22
C ALA A 1061 6.53 20.89 -0.76
N LEU A 1062 5.30 21.34 -0.45
CA LEU A 1062 4.88 21.71 0.90
C LEU A 1062 4.99 20.53 1.87
N THR A 1063 4.48 19.36 1.48
CA THR A 1063 4.42 18.17 2.34
C THR A 1063 5.76 17.45 2.51
N ARG A 1064 6.84 17.92 1.88
CA ARG A 1064 8.22 17.49 2.15
C ARG A 1064 8.83 18.17 3.37
N ALA A 1065 8.38 19.37 3.72
CA ALA A 1065 8.86 20.11 4.89
C ALA A 1065 8.13 19.64 6.15
N LYS A 1066 8.88 19.28 7.19
CA LYS A 1066 8.33 18.98 8.51
C LYS A 1066 8.05 20.25 9.30
N LYS A 1067 8.99 21.20 9.27
CA LYS A 1067 8.95 22.39 10.15
C LYS A 1067 9.00 23.73 9.42
N HIS A 1068 9.83 23.84 8.39
CA HIS A 1068 10.07 25.13 7.75
C HIS A 1068 9.99 25.06 6.23
N PHE A 1069 9.38 26.08 5.64
CA PHE A 1069 9.16 26.19 4.21
C PHE A 1069 9.46 27.60 3.73
N PHE A 1070 10.34 27.69 2.74
CA PHE A 1070 10.77 28.94 2.12
C PHE A 1070 10.50 28.90 0.63
N VAL A 1071 10.14 30.04 0.05
CA VAL A 1071 9.92 30.18 -1.40
C VAL A 1071 10.87 31.22 -1.96
N ILE A 1072 11.45 30.95 -3.12
CA ILE A 1072 12.29 31.89 -3.88
C ILE A 1072 11.75 31.99 -5.30
N GLY A 1073 11.39 33.19 -5.72
CA GLY A 1073 10.93 33.45 -7.08
C GLY A 1073 10.24 34.81 -7.19
N ASP A 1074 9.87 35.16 -8.42
CA ASP A 1074 9.24 36.44 -8.73
C ASP A 1074 7.75 36.46 -8.32
N PRO A 1075 7.35 37.27 -7.32
CA PRO A 1075 5.94 37.35 -6.93
C PRO A 1075 5.04 37.87 -8.04
N SER A 1076 5.52 38.72 -8.96
CA SER A 1076 4.67 39.28 -10.03
C SER A 1076 4.15 38.20 -10.98
N VAL A 1077 4.91 37.11 -11.15
CA VAL A 1077 4.56 35.95 -11.97
C VAL A 1077 3.68 34.95 -11.20
N TRP A 1078 4.07 34.63 -9.96
CA TRP A 1078 3.53 33.46 -9.27
C TRP A 1078 2.38 33.77 -8.31
N GLN A 1079 2.32 34.97 -7.71
CA GLN A 1079 1.37 35.23 -6.61
C GLN A 1079 -0.12 35.22 -7.05
N SER A 1080 -0.41 35.42 -8.33
CA SER A 1080 -1.77 35.38 -8.88
C SER A 1080 -2.21 33.98 -9.29
N LEU A 1081 -1.27 33.03 -9.36
CA LEU A 1081 -1.53 31.68 -9.84
C LEU A 1081 -2.24 30.81 -8.77
N PRO A 1082 -2.98 29.78 -9.19
CA PRO A 1082 -3.64 28.84 -8.27
C PRO A 1082 -2.66 28.21 -7.27
N GLY A 1083 -3.07 28.10 -6.01
CA GLY A 1083 -2.24 27.60 -4.89
C GLY A 1083 -1.21 28.62 -4.39
N PHE A 1084 -0.46 29.26 -5.29
CA PHE A 1084 0.57 30.25 -4.94
C PHE A 1084 0.01 31.55 -4.37
N SER A 1085 -1.23 31.92 -4.73
CA SER A 1085 -1.94 33.04 -4.10
C SER A 1085 -2.18 32.84 -2.60
N ASP A 1086 -2.48 31.62 -2.16
CA ASP A 1086 -2.59 31.30 -0.74
C ASP A 1086 -1.22 31.28 -0.07
N VAL A 1087 -0.19 30.75 -0.73
CA VAL A 1087 1.19 30.81 -0.24
C VAL A 1087 1.65 32.26 -0.02
N ALA A 1088 1.38 33.17 -0.97
CA ALA A 1088 1.73 34.58 -0.88
C ALA A 1088 0.96 35.32 0.24
N ARG A 1089 -0.28 34.91 0.54
CA ARG A 1089 -1.05 35.46 1.68
C ARG A 1089 -0.54 34.96 3.02
N THR A 1090 -0.04 33.73 3.09
CA THR A 1090 0.40 33.10 4.34
C THR A 1090 1.87 33.37 4.66
N LEU A 1091 2.74 33.43 3.65
CA LEU A 1091 4.16 33.69 3.82
C LEU A 1091 4.47 35.17 3.55
N PRO A 1092 5.12 35.90 4.49
CA PRO A 1092 5.53 37.27 4.24
C PRO A 1092 6.51 37.34 3.07
N ILE A 1093 6.29 38.28 2.14
CA ILE A 1093 7.19 38.52 1.01
C ILE A 1093 8.29 39.50 1.45
N ARG A 1094 9.56 39.11 1.29
CA ARG A 1094 10.75 39.92 1.64
C ARG A 1094 11.62 40.14 0.40
N THR A 1095 12.26 41.31 0.29
CA THR A 1095 13.26 41.58 -0.75
C THR A 1095 14.66 41.34 -0.20
N THR A 1096 15.62 40.96 -1.05
CA THR A 1096 17.00 40.68 -0.65
C THR A 1096 17.70 41.86 0.05
N GLY A 1097 17.26 43.09 -0.21
CA GLY A 1097 17.79 44.32 0.41
C GLY A 1097 17.38 44.51 1.88
N SER A 1098 16.26 43.97 2.33
CA SER A 1098 15.75 44.19 3.70
C SER A 1098 16.39 43.29 4.76
N MET A 1099 17.20 42.29 4.37
CA MET A 1099 17.91 41.41 5.30
C MET A 1099 19.24 41.99 5.80
N GLY A 1100 19.74 43.06 5.17
CA GLY A 1100 21.00 43.72 5.56
C GLY A 1100 20.89 44.65 6.76
N GLU A 1101 19.70 45.15 7.10
CA GLU A 1101 19.53 46.12 8.19
C GLU A 1101 19.61 45.47 9.58
N ASP A 1102 19.18 44.21 9.74
CA ASP A 1102 19.30 43.48 11.02
C ASP A 1102 20.74 43.04 11.34
N MET A 1103 21.62 42.91 10.33
CA MET A 1103 23.03 42.53 10.57
C MET A 1103 23.87 43.64 11.24
N THR A 1104 23.43 44.91 11.20
CA THR A 1104 24.22 46.01 11.74
C THR A 1104 24.02 46.27 13.24
N LYS A 1105 23.00 45.69 13.87
CA LYS A 1105 22.75 45.86 15.31
C LYS A 1105 23.36 44.79 16.20
N ASP A 1106 23.47 43.54 15.75
CA ASP A 1106 23.90 42.43 16.62
C ASP A 1106 25.39 42.08 16.57
N VAL A 1107 26.17 42.63 15.64
CA VAL A 1107 27.63 42.36 15.54
C VAL A 1107 28.46 43.15 16.57
N LYS A 1108 27.87 44.11 17.30
CA LYS A 1108 28.58 44.87 18.35
C LYS A 1108 28.48 44.25 19.76
N GLY A 1109 27.73 43.16 19.95
CA GLY A 1109 27.49 42.56 21.28
C GLY A 1109 28.36 41.35 21.65
N TYR A 1110 29.04 40.71 20.68
CA TYR A 1110 29.78 39.47 20.90
C TYR A 1110 31.30 39.66 20.74
N SER A 1111 31.88 40.48 21.61
CA SER A 1111 33.31 40.39 21.92
C SER A 1111 33.50 40.64 23.41
N HIS A 1112 33.96 39.60 24.13
CA HIS A 1112 34.31 39.57 25.56
C HIS A 1112 33.26 38.97 26.52
N SER A 1113 33.05 37.66 26.42
CA SER A 1113 32.95 36.74 27.58
C SER A 1113 32.80 35.32 27.05
N ASN A 1114 33.35 34.33 27.76
CA ASN A 1114 33.31 32.88 27.46
C ASN A 1114 34.42 32.32 26.55
N MET A 1115 35.68 32.66 26.85
CA MET A 1115 36.84 31.88 26.40
C MET A 1115 37.69 31.31 27.55
N GLU A 1116 37.09 31.12 28.73
CA GLU A 1116 37.69 30.40 29.87
C GLU A 1116 36.61 29.51 30.50
N ASN A 1117 36.47 28.26 30.01
CA ASN A 1117 35.95 27.09 30.74
C ASN A 1117 35.61 25.94 29.77
N ILE A 1118 36.55 25.48 28.95
CA ILE A 1118 36.50 24.12 28.37
C ILE A 1118 37.94 23.58 28.27
N MET A 1119 38.54 23.31 29.42
CA MET A 1119 39.68 22.39 29.58
C MET A 1119 39.55 21.69 30.93
N SER A 1120 38.52 20.86 31.07
CA SER A 1120 38.46 19.73 32.02
C SER A 1120 37.16 18.96 31.77
N ASP A 1121 37.31 17.65 31.60
CA ASP A 1121 36.33 16.56 31.42
C ASP A 1121 36.01 16.12 29.97
#